data_AF-A0A0K6FTT3-F1
#
_entry.id   AF-A0A0K6FTT3-F1
#
_cell.length_a   1.000
_cell.length_b   1.000
_cell.length_c   1.000
_cell.angle_alpha   90.00
_cell.angle_beta   90.00
_cell.angle_gamma   90.00
#
_symmetry.space_group_name_H-M   'P 1'
#
loop_
_entity.id
_entity.type
_entity.pdbx_description
1 polymer ?
#
loop_
_entity_poly.entity_id
_entity_poly.type
_entity_poly.pdbx_seq_one_letter_code
_entity_poly.pdbx_strand_id
1 'polypeptide(L)'
;MPREHRKRGKKKKGNKEEAEHELEQQDEEYHEEPNPQWMETNDEVNLEAPFGYVDPDVKGYFRTVDARIQEWQSHDYAQDDADEEGNTNEDKRMFLVAALSESSGKELQLSTDPDCSIILERMLHSMDDVVIRVFADRLCGSYVQLAQHRFGSHVCQTLLEVASSTVAREARGRIAKPTDSENKNGVLRTMTELTVAISDELLASLSQLILDPFGAHVLLSLLVLLSPQITRNQDSSHPNTTLTRSKKSAAYKSRQGSMKSILSSGTEQTSTAVVPTSFQDIAAKFLDKLRESTDANEIRAFAANKVANPVLQAMIDLEAQQGKSDTPGSLIDSVLMGTISSLAQGTEPQQSDYVETLLRDPTASHLFEALVRHAPTKAFQALWKLYFKGKLGRLCSHPVANFVVSKSITRLDSPGLLEALQEVEPVSSKLIKTGRTGVLKSLVDQAVAAGAHEEAVSEVLCRVVDVEESTIQLLIPCLLTLKSRKAYSKATGSVDNPEANSEPTEPTVQGAVILQSMLKLSDPHNQRVIQSIHAQSTDEILTLSRHPVSSRVLDAFLDSPSVPLRDKRKFLLSLMGSYHVLVDDRIGSRVGDRCWACADPFLREKIARSILPHEMTLSASYYGKYFARNLHLTMLKRDAAAWRDRQRDQKKAAAEMNNTEAVKIKVDATPTDTNDSTKPKKRKRAAEDEIDALFSKASSSRKTLGQAKDKDEPAPAPAPEPENAKASDPQLNEVLGAIKKVSKKEGKRKSKKS
;
A
#
# COMPACT_ATOMS: atom_id res chain seq x y z
N MET A 1 -67.65 -15.83 -0.46
CA MET A 1 -67.38 -17.29 -0.45
C MET A 1 -67.80 -17.87 -1.80
N PRO A 2 -67.27 -19.02 -2.26
CA PRO A 2 -66.05 -19.72 -1.83
C PRO A 2 -65.07 -20.01 -2.99
N ARG A 3 -63.96 -20.70 -2.66
CA ARG A 3 -62.90 -21.16 -3.59
C ARG A 3 -63.37 -22.35 -4.44
N GLU A 4 -62.70 -22.60 -5.56
CA GLU A 4 -62.36 -23.98 -5.92
C GLU A 4 -60.93 -24.11 -6.51
N HIS A 5 -60.29 -25.25 -6.26
CA HIS A 5 -58.88 -25.50 -6.55
C HIS A 5 -58.73 -26.49 -7.72
N ARG A 6 -57.77 -26.26 -8.64
CA ARG A 6 -57.20 -27.33 -9.46
C ARG A 6 -55.71 -27.52 -9.16
N LYS A 7 -55.41 -28.63 -8.46
CA LYS A 7 -54.07 -29.23 -8.28
C LYS A 7 -54.07 -30.62 -8.94
N ARG A 8 -52.85 -31.14 -9.20
CA ARG A 8 -52.48 -32.48 -9.77
C ARG A 8 -52.68 -32.66 -11.28
N GLY A 9 -51.89 -33.52 -11.96
CA GLY A 9 -50.79 -34.40 -11.48
C GLY A 9 -49.43 -34.06 -12.13
N LYS A 10 -48.30 -34.10 -11.42
CA LYS A 10 -47.53 -35.33 -11.06
C LYS A 10 -47.17 -36.22 -12.26
N LYS A 11 -46.02 -35.94 -12.90
CA LYS A 11 -45.16 -36.97 -13.52
C LYS A 11 -43.97 -37.26 -12.60
N LYS A 12 -43.36 -38.44 -12.80
CA LYS A 12 -42.51 -39.12 -11.79
C LYS A 12 -41.16 -38.44 -11.58
N LYS A 13 -40.70 -38.48 -10.33
CA LYS A 13 -39.32 -38.23 -9.90
C LYS A 13 -38.48 -39.42 -10.38
N GLY A 14 -37.54 -39.18 -11.30
CA GLY A 14 -36.43 -40.10 -11.61
C GLY A 14 -35.16 -39.51 -11.02
N ASN A 15 -34.23 -40.35 -10.54
CA ASN A 15 -32.93 -39.87 -10.06
C ASN A 15 -32.22 -39.11 -11.17
N LYS A 16 -31.71 -37.93 -10.83
CA LYS A 16 -30.59 -37.30 -11.51
C LYS A 16 -29.64 -36.93 -10.37
N GLU A 17 -28.66 -37.80 -10.18
CA GLU A 17 -27.60 -37.66 -9.16
C GLU A 17 -26.66 -36.50 -9.52
N GLU A 18 -25.74 -36.20 -8.61
CA GLU A 18 -24.89 -35.03 -8.67
C GLU A 18 -24.14 -34.88 -10.00
N ALA A 19 -24.02 -33.64 -10.47
CA ALA A 19 -23.05 -33.23 -11.48
C ALA A 19 -22.21 -32.11 -10.86
N GLU A 20 -21.40 -32.49 -9.87
CA GLU A 20 -20.26 -31.68 -9.45
C GLU A 20 -19.21 -31.69 -10.57
N HIS A 21 -18.48 -30.59 -10.73
CA HIS A 21 -17.39 -30.51 -11.70
C HIS A 21 -16.16 -31.24 -11.12
N GLU A 22 -16.10 -32.55 -11.33
CA GLU A 22 -14.90 -33.33 -11.03
C GLU A 22 -13.76 -33.01 -12.01
N LEU A 23 -12.54 -33.09 -11.48
CA LEU A 23 -11.30 -32.96 -12.23
C LEU A 23 -11.03 -34.29 -12.92
N GLU A 24 -10.79 -34.28 -14.24
CA GLU A 24 -10.31 -35.46 -14.95
C GLU A 24 -8.87 -35.77 -14.50
N GLN A 25 -8.74 -36.70 -13.55
CA GLN A 25 -7.52 -37.49 -13.36
C GLN A 25 -7.53 -38.57 -14.44
N GLN A 26 -6.59 -38.47 -15.40
CA GLN A 26 -6.26 -39.60 -16.26
C GLN A 26 -5.15 -40.39 -15.58
N ASP A 27 -5.48 -41.61 -15.13
CA ASP A 27 -4.48 -42.63 -14.80
C ASP A 27 -3.87 -43.13 -16.11
N GLU A 28 -2.55 -42.96 -16.30
CA GLU A 28 -1.82 -43.57 -17.41
C GLU A 28 -1.42 -45.01 -17.05
N GLU A 29 -2.13 -45.97 -17.64
CA GLU A 29 -1.85 -47.40 -17.53
C GLU A 29 -0.66 -47.76 -18.44
N TYR A 30 0.46 -48.20 -17.85
CA TYR A 30 1.68 -48.55 -18.58
C TYR A 30 1.46 -49.75 -19.51
N HIS A 31 1.42 -49.49 -20.82
CA HIS A 31 1.58 -50.51 -21.87
C HIS A 31 2.88 -50.29 -22.63
N GLU A 32 3.90 -51.09 -22.33
CA GLU A 32 5.11 -51.18 -23.15
C GLU A 32 4.81 -51.95 -24.46
N GLU A 33 4.83 -51.26 -25.60
CA GLU A 33 5.06 -51.87 -26.91
C GLU A 33 6.30 -51.24 -27.59
N PRO A 34 7.10 -52.02 -28.35
CA PRO A 34 8.44 -51.60 -28.77
C PRO A 34 8.42 -50.61 -29.94
N ASN A 35 9.00 -49.43 -29.72
CA ASN A 35 9.11 -48.36 -30.71
C ASN A 35 10.08 -48.72 -31.88
N PRO A 36 9.64 -48.68 -33.16
CA PRO A 36 10.54 -48.87 -34.30
C PRO A 36 11.37 -47.60 -34.60
N GLN A 37 12.67 -47.78 -34.83
CA GLN A 37 13.70 -46.73 -34.91
C GLN A 37 13.66 -45.83 -36.17
N TRP A 38 12.53 -45.21 -36.51
CA TRP A 38 12.43 -44.29 -37.65
C TRP A 38 11.62 -43.00 -37.41
N MET A 39 11.08 -42.78 -36.21
CA MET A 39 10.70 -41.44 -35.75
C MET A 39 11.91 -40.71 -35.15
N GLU A 40 12.77 -40.17 -36.01
CA GLU A 40 13.55 -38.99 -35.64
C GLU A 40 12.57 -37.82 -35.59
N THR A 41 12.13 -37.46 -34.38
CA THR A 41 11.28 -36.29 -34.16
C THR A 41 12.08 -35.01 -34.41
N ASN A 42 11.53 -34.11 -35.23
CA ASN A 42 11.97 -32.72 -35.24
C ASN A 42 11.99 -32.16 -33.81
N ASP A 43 12.98 -31.32 -33.51
CA ASP A 43 13.01 -30.48 -32.30
C ASP A 43 11.91 -29.41 -32.35
N GLU A 44 10.65 -29.81 -32.23
CA GLU A 44 9.56 -28.87 -31.93
C GLU A 44 9.71 -28.40 -30.49
N VAL A 45 10.08 -27.12 -30.33
CA VAL A 45 10.31 -26.47 -29.04
C VAL A 45 9.08 -26.64 -28.14
N ASN A 46 9.21 -27.42 -27.08
CA ASN A 46 8.14 -27.64 -26.10
C ASN A 46 7.83 -26.32 -25.37
N LEU A 47 6.77 -25.63 -25.80
CA LEU A 47 6.32 -24.35 -25.24
C LEU A 47 5.93 -24.41 -23.75
N GLU A 48 5.64 -25.60 -23.22
CA GLU A 48 5.30 -25.83 -21.81
C GLU A 48 6.54 -26.02 -20.92
N ALA A 49 7.66 -26.49 -21.50
CA ALA A 49 8.93 -26.68 -20.83
C ALA A 49 10.11 -26.24 -21.73
N PRO A 50 10.24 -24.93 -22.03
CA PRO A 50 11.21 -24.41 -23.01
C PRO A 50 12.67 -24.64 -22.64
N PHE A 51 12.95 -24.96 -21.37
CA PHE A 51 14.30 -25.28 -20.85
C PHE A 51 14.42 -26.76 -20.39
N GLY A 52 13.41 -27.58 -20.65
CA GLY A 52 13.27 -28.94 -20.12
C GLY A 52 12.55 -29.00 -18.77
N TYR A 53 12.19 -30.22 -18.34
CA TYR A 53 11.53 -30.48 -17.06
C TYR A 53 12.53 -30.58 -15.90
N VAL A 54 12.10 -30.18 -14.71
CA VAL A 54 12.86 -30.37 -13.47
C VAL A 54 12.77 -31.83 -13.02
N ASP A 55 13.90 -32.42 -12.67
CA ASP A 55 14.00 -33.77 -12.12
C ASP A 55 13.11 -33.95 -10.87
N PRO A 56 12.35 -35.06 -10.73
CA PRO A 56 11.50 -35.34 -9.57
C PRO A 56 12.20 -35.23 -8.21
N ASP A 57 13.47 -35.62 -8.10
CA ASP A 57 14.23 -35.56 -6.84
C ASP A 57 14.59 -34.12 -6.49
N VAL A 58 15.01 -33.32 -7.48
CA VAL A 58 15.25 -31.88 -7.33
C VAL A 58 13.96 -31.17 -6.93
N LYS A 59 12.84 -31.52 -7.56
CA LYS A 59 11.50 -30.98 -7.24
C LYS A 59 11.06 -31.36 -5.82
N GLY A 60 11.35 -32.59 -5.37
CA GLY A 60 11.14 -33.05 -3.99
C GLY A 60 11.97 -32.27 -2.97
N TYR A 61 13.23 -32.00 -3.30
CA TYR A 61 14.12 -31.16 -2.49
C TYR A 61 13.57 -29.73 -2.34
N PHE A 62 13.22 -29.05 -3.44
CA PHE A 62 12.70 -27.67 -3.37
C PHE A 62 11.37 -27.57 -2.60
N ARG A 63 10.46 -28.56 -2.71
CA ARG A 63 9.25 -28.62 -1.86
C ARG A 63 9.57 -28.67 -0.36
N THR A 64 10.66 -29.35 0.02
CA THR A 64 11.14 -29.40 1.41
C THR A 64 11.74 -28.05 1.84
N VAL A 65 12.46 -27.37 0.93
CA VAL A 65 12.95 -25.99 1.14
C VAL A 65 11.79 -25.02 1.39
N ASP A 66 10.73 -25.07 0.57
CA ASP A 66 9.57 -24.19 0.72
C ASP A 66 8.83 -24.41 2.04
N ALA A 67 8.57 -25.67 2.40
CA ALA A 67 7.91 -26.02 3.68
C ALA A 67 8.69 -25.45 4.89
N ARG A 68 10.02 -25.52 4.87
CA ARG A 68 10.87 -24.98 5.94
C ARG A 68 10.87 -23.46 5.99
N ILE A 69 10.87 -22.79 4.83
CA ILE A 69 10.75 -21.32 4.76
C ILE A 69 9.38 -20.86 5.28
N GLN A 70 8.28 -21.52 4.89
CA GLN A 70 6.94 -21.22 5.37
C GLN A 70 6.81 -21.42 6.89
N GLU A 71 7.40 -22.49 7.43
CA GLU A 71 7.46 -22.74 8.88
C GLU A 71 8.10 -21.55 9.60
N TRP A 72 9.28 -21.09 9.18
CA TRP A 72 9.94 -19.92 9.77
C TRP A 72 9.10 -18.64 9.66
N GLN A 73 8.49 -18.39 8.49
CA GLN A 73 7.60 -17.22 8.29
C GLN A 73 6.33 -17.24 9.17
N SER A 74 5.92 -18.41 9.66
CA SER A 74 4.76 -18.54 10.57
C SER A 74 5.13 -18.36 12.04
N HIS A 75 6.35 -18.70 12.44
CA HIS A 75 6.83 -18.61 13.83
C HIS A 75 7.22 -17.18 14.23
N ASP A 76 7.48 -16.27 13.28
CA ASP A 76 7.72 -14.83 13.46
C ASP A 76 6.56 -14.06 14.15
N TYR A 77 5.45 -14.72 14.49
CA TYR A 77 4.34 -14.18 15.30
C TYR A 77 4.38 -14.63 16.78
N ALA A 78 5.36 -15.44 17.17
CA ALA A 78 5.51 -15.98 18.52
C ALA A 78 6.87 -15.56 19.14
N GLN A 79 6.78 -14.56 20.02
CA GLN A 79 7.72 -14.26 21.11
C GLN A 79 8.97 -13.41 20.76
N ASP A 80 8.94 -12.13 21.19
CA ASP A 80 10.11 -11.23 21.31
C ASP A 80 11.03 -11.69 22.47
N ASP A 81 11.67 -12.86 22.37
CA ASP A 81 12.76 -13.25 23.28
C ASP A 81 14.11 -13.00 22.58
N ALA A 82 14.60 -11.77 22.73
CA ALA A 82 15.69 -11.16 21.94
C ALA A 82 17.10 -11.78 22.14
N ASP A 83 17.23 -12.88 22.89
CA ASP A 83 18.52 -13.49 23.25
C ASP A 83 18.87 -14.77 22.44
N GLU A 84 17.95 -15.31 21.61
CA GLU A 84 18.21 -16.49 20.73
C GLU A 84 18.29 -16.15 19.21
N GLU A 85 18.07 -14.90 18.79
CA GLU A 85 17.98 -14.51 17.38
C GLU A 85 19.29 -14.62 16.57
N GLY A 86 20.45 -14.64 17.25
CA GLY A 86 21.76 -14.63 16.61
C GLY A 86 22.07 -15.89 15.80
N ASN A 87 21.92 -17.06 16.42
CA ASN A 87 22.28 -18.34 15.80
C ASN A 87 21.27 -18.75 14.71
N THR A 88 19.98 -18.48 14.95
CA THR A 88 18.89 -18.91 14.06
C THR A 88 18.93 -18.22 12.69
N ASN A 89 19.42 -16.98 12.59
CA ASN A 89 19.55 -16.29 11.31
C ASN A 89 20.77 -16.73 10.49
N GLU A 90 21.83 -17.23 11.13
CA GLU A 90 22.97 -17.83 10.43
C GLU A 90 22.61 -19.22 9.85
N ASP A 91 21.90 -20.05 10.63
CA ASP A 91 21.35 -21.32 10.16
C ASP A 91 20.42 -21.14 8.95
N LYS A 92 19.51 -20.16 8.99
CA LYS A 92 18.64 -19.80 7.85
C LYS A 92 19.45 -19.40 6.60
N ARG A 93 20.55 -18.64 6.75
CA ARG A 93 21.43 -18.25 5.63
C ARG A 93 22.14 -19.46 5.03
N MET A 94 22.74 -20.30 5.87
CA MET A 94 23.42 -21.52 5.42
C MET A 94 22.47 -22.47 4.67
N PHE A 95 21.22 -22.59 5.13
CA PHE A 95 20.17 -23.34 4.45
C PHE A 95 19.84 -22.78 3.06
N LEU A 96 19.69 -21.46 2.93
CA LEU A 96 19.45 -20.82 1.63
C LEU A 96 20.65 -21.01 0.68
N VAL A 97 21.89 -20.89 1.17
CA VAL A 97 23.11 -21.15 0.37
C VAL A 97 23.17 -22.59 -0.14
N ALA A 98 22.76 -23.58 0.66
CA ALA A 98 22.64 -24.97 0.21
C ALA A 98 21.61 -25.12 -0.93
N ALA A 99 20.42 -24.52 -0.77
CA ALA A 99 19.36 -24.58 -1.79
C ALA A 99 19.75 -23.85 -3.10
N LEU A 100 20.50 -22.75 -2.98
CA LEU A 100 21.08 -22.04 -4.12
C LEU A 100 22.14 -22.86 -4.84
N SER A 101 22.97 -23.59 -4.09
CA SER A 101 23.99 -24.49 -4.68
C SER A 101 23.33 -25.59 -5.51
N GLU A 102 22.23 -26.18 -5.03
CA GLU A 102 21.44 -27.18 -5.75
C GLU A 102 20.69 -26.60 -6.97
N SER A 103 20.39 -25.30 -6.97
CA SER A 103 19.79 -24.61 -8.13
C SER A 103 20.75 -24.37 -9.29
N SER A 104 22.07 -24.52 -9.08
CA SER A 104 23.06 -24.07 -10.06
C SER A 104 23.06 -24.89 -11.33
N GLY A 105 22.95 -24.22 -12.48
CA GLY A 105 22.77 -24.85 -13.80
C GLY A 105 21.34 -25.32 -14.09
N LYS A 106 20.40 -25.16 -13.14
CA LYS A 106 18.98 -25.54 -13.24
C LYS A 106 18.06 -24.31 -13.14
N GLU A 107 18.61 -23.10 -13.08
CA GLU A 107 17.90 -21.86 -12.75
C GLU A 107 16.73 -21.58 -13.71
N LEU A 108 16.95 -21.82 -15.02
CA LEU A 108 15.93 -21.67 -16.07
C LEU A 108 14.79 -22.68 -15.92
N GLN A 109 15.11 -23.96 -15.73
CA GLN A 109 14.14 -25.05 -15.54
C GLN A 109 13.27 -24.81 -14.32
N LEU A 110 13.90 -24.50 -13.18
CA LEU A 110 13.22 -24.18 -11.92
C LEU A 110 12.33 -22.95 -12.05
N SER A 111 12.74 -21.94 -12.84
CA SER A 111 11.94 -20.74 -13.12
C SER A 111 10.71 -21.03 -13.98
N THR A 112 10.71 -22.11 -14.76
CA THR A 112 9.59 -22.53 -15.60
C THR A 112 8.76 -23.69 -15.03
N ASP A 113 9.15 -24.31 -13.92
CA ASP A 113 8.34 -25.36 -13.28
C ASP A 113 7.17 -24.76 -12.43
N PRO A 114 5.96 -25.33 -12.49
CA PRO A 114 4.79 -24.85 -11.74
C PRO A 114 4.98 -24.79 -10.22
N ASP A 115 5.76 -25.70 -9.63
CA ASP A 115 5.99 -25.72 -8.18
C ASP A 115 7.22 -24.85 -7.87
N CYS A 116 8.34 -25.10 -8.54
CA CYS A 116 9.63 -24.51 -8.20
C CYS A 116 9.67 -22.99 -8.42
N SER A 117 8.93 -22.46 -9.40
CA SER A 117 8.86 -21.01 -9.66
C SER A 117 8.34 -20.21 -8.46
N ILE A 118 7.34 -20.71 -7.74
CA ILE A 118 6.77 -20.09 -6.54
C ILE A 118 7.79 -20.13 -5.39
N ILE A 119 8.55 -21.22 -5.30
CA ILE A 119 9.58 -21.44 -4.28
C ILE A 119 10.75 -20.49 -4.53
N LEU A 120 11.17 -20.31 -5.79
CA LEU A 120 12.13 -19.28 -6.20
C LEU A 120 11.63 -17.87 -5.89
N GLU A 121 10.36 -17.53 -6.18
CA GLU A 121 9.79 -16.23 -5.76
C GLU A 121 9.92 -16.02 -4.23
N ARG A 122 9.71 -17.07 -3.41
CA ARG A 122 9.79 -16.95 -1.95
C ARG A 122 11.23 -16.81 -1.47
N MET A 123 12.14 -17.59 -2.05
CA MET A 123 13.57 -17.53 -1.76
C MET A 123 14.16 -16.17 -2.13
N LEU A 124 13.81 -15.59 -3.28
CA LEU A 124 14.30 -14.29 -3.76
C LEU A 124 14.11 -13.15 -2.74
N HIS A 125 13.01 -13.14 -1.99
CA HIS A 125 12.78 -12.15 -0.91
C HIS A 125 13.74 -12.29 0.28
N SER A 126 14.51 -13.39 0.37
CA SER A 126 15.46 -13.70 1.45
C SER A 126 16.92 -13.85 0.96
N MET A 127 17.19 -13.61 -0.33
CA MET A 127 18.54 -13.65 -0.90
C MET A 127 19.29 -12.33 -0.66
N ASP A 128 20.62 -12.40 -0.64
CA ASP A 128 21.49 -11.21 -0.55
C ASP A 128 21.85 -10.61 -1.91
N ASP A 129 22.53 -9.46 -1.89
CA ASP A 129 22.93 -8.69 -3.07
C ASP A 129 23.92 -9.42 -4.00
N VAL A 130 24.69 -10.40 -3.53
CA VAL A 130 25.57 -11.21 -4.40
C VAL A 130 24.71 -12.27 -5.09
N VAL A 131 23.92 -13.00 -4.32
CA VAL A 131 23.04 -14.06 -4.83
C VAL A 131 22.03 -13.54 -5.86
N ILE A 132 21.34 -12.43 -5.57
CA ILE A 132 20.35 -11.83 -6.49
C ILE A 132 20.99 -11.50 -7.84
N ARG A 133 22.24 -10.99 -7.84
CA ARG A 133 22.98 -10.69 -9.07
C ARG A 133 23.44 -11.94 -9.80
N VAL A 134 23.93 -12.96 -9.10
CA VAL A 134 24.28 -14.26 -9.72
C VAL A 134 23.05 -14.88 -10.38
N PHE A 135 21.91 -14.90 -9.69
CA PHE A 135 20.66 -15.42 -10.26
C PHE A 135 20.21 -14.60 -11.47
N ALA A 136 20.24 -13.27 -11.40
CA ALA A 136 19.91 -12.41 -12.55
C ALA A 136 20.85 -12.62 -13.75
N ASP A 137 22.14 -12.79 -13.51
CA ASP A 137 23.18 -13.06 -14.52
C ASP A 137 22.92 -14.40 -15.24
N ARG A 138 22.49 -15.43 -14.50
CA ARG A 138 22.15 -16.77 -15.02
C ARG A 138 20.92 -16.83 -15.92
N LEU A 139 20.01 -15.86 -15.83
CA LEU A 139 18.83 -15.77 -16.69
C LEU A 139 19.06 -14.94 -17.97
N CYS A 140 20.21 -14.25 -18.10
CA CYS A 140 20.52 -13.43 -19.28
C CYS A 140 20.53 -14.24 -20.58
N GLY A 141 19.93 -13.69 -21.64
CA GLY A 141 19.74 -14.36 -22.92
C GLY A 141 18.45 -15.19 -23.01
N SER A 142 17.68 -15.28 -21.91
CA SER A 142 16.42 -16.02 -21.82
C SER A 142 15.26 -15.21 -21.23
N TYR A 143 15.47 -13.92 -20.92
CA TYR A 143 14.44 -13.06 -20.33
C TYR A 143 13.22 -12.87 -21.24
N VAL A 144 13.37 -12.82 -22.57
CA VAL A 144 12.20 -12.75 -23.48
C VAL A 144 11.31 -13.98 -23.34
N GLN A 145 11.90 -15.18 -23.35
CA GLN A 145 11.18 -16.45 -23.20
C GLN A 145 10.55 -16.58 -21.79
N LEU A 146 11.32 -16.26 -20.75
CA LEU A 146 10.83 -16.26 -19.37
C LEU A 146 9.68 -15.25 -19.18
N ALA A 147 9.77 -14.06 -19.77
CA ALA A 147 8.75 -13.03 -19.65
C ALA A 147 7.41 -13.41 -20.27
N GLN A 148 7.43 -14.22 -21.33
CA GLN A 148 6.23 -14.78 -21.98
C GLN A 148 5.74 -16.06 -21.30
N HIS A 149 6.53 -16.66 -20.41
CA HIS A 149 6.16 -17.90 -19.75
C HIS A 149 5.23 -17.69 -18.56
N ARG A 150 4.17 -18.51 -18.46
CA ARG A 150 3.12 -18.45 -17.42
C ARG A 150 3.64 -18.53 -15.97
N PHE A 151 4.81 -19.12 -15.76
CA PHE A 151 5.48 -19.21 -14.46
C PHE A 151 6.75 -18.34 -14.39
N GLY A 152 7.56 -18.33 -15.47
CA GLY A 152 8.83 -17.59 -15.53
C GLY A 152 8.65 -16.07 -15.42
N SER A 153 7.53 -15.55 -15.90
CA SER A 153 7.20 -14.13 -15.82
C SER A 153 6.99 -13.65 -14.39
N HIS A 154 6.51 -14.52 -13.48
CA HIS A 154 6.35 -14.20 -12.06
C HIS A 154 7.68 -14.23 -11.31
N VAL A 155 8.61 -15.12 -11.69
CA VAL A 155 10.00 -15.10 -11.21
C VAL A 155 10.70 -13.81 -11.66
N CYS A 156 10.57 -13.42 -12.93
CA CYS A 156 11.11 -12.15 -13.45
C CYS A 156 10.53 -10.92 -12.73
N GLN A 157 9.21 -10.89 -12.51
CA GLN A 157 8.56 -9.81 -11.75
C GLN A 157 9.12 -9.69 -10.32
N THR A 158 9.31 -10.81 -9.61
CA THR A 158 9.87 -10.81 -8.25
C THR A 158 11.35 -10.44 -8.23
N LEU A 159 12.14 -10.91 -9.21
CA LEU A 159 13.54 -10.54 -9.33
C LEU A 159 13.69 -9.01 -9.49
N LEU A 160 12.92 -8.40 -10.39
CA LEU A 160 12.91 -6.94 -10.60
C LEU A 160 12.40 -6.18 -9.36
N GLU A 161 11.43 -6.75 -8.63
CA GLU A 161 10.93 -6.21 -7.37
C GLU A 161 12.01 -6.15 -6.28
N VAL A 162 12.73 -7.26 -6.02
CA VAL A 162 13.78 -7.32 -4.99
C VAL A 162 15.05 -6.56 -5.39
N ALA A 163 15.39 -6.56 -6.68
CA ALA A 163 16.53 -5.84 -7.25
C ALA A 163 16.47 -4.32 -6.99
N SER A 164 15.28 -3.75 -6.80
CA SER A 164 15.13 -2.33 -6.43
C SER A 164 15.92 -1.94 -5.18
N SER A 165 16.02 -2.85 -4.20
CA SER A 165 16.78 -2.64 -2.96
C SER A 165 18.29 -2.71 -3.20
N THR A 166 18.75 -3.67 -4.01
CA THR A 166 20.15 -3.85 -4.42
C THR A 166 20.62 -2.64 -5.24
N VAL A 167 19.88 -2.24 -6.27
CA VAL A 167 20.17 -1.05 -7.08
C VAL A 167 20.25 0.21 -6.21
N ALA A 168 19.35 0.38 -5.24
CA ALA A 168 19.40 1.52 -4.33
C ALA A 168 20.58 1.46 -3.33
N ARG A 169 21.18 0.29 -3.08
CA ARG A 169 22.45 0.17 -2.33
C ARG A 169 23.64 0.49 -3.23
N GLU A 170 23.69 -0.06 -4.44
CA GLU A 170 24.73 0.21 -5.45
C GLU A 170 24.82 1.70 -5.81
N ALA A 171 23.68 2.35 -6.08
CA ALA A 171 23.60 3.78 -6.39
C ALA A 171 24.10 4.70 -5.26
N ARG A 172 24.21 4.18 -4.03
CA ARG A 172 24.79 4.85 -2.86
C ARG A 172 26.25 4.41 -2.59
N GLY A 173 26.90 3.76 -3.56
CA GLY A 173 28.27 3.25 -3.48
C GLY A 173 28.43 1.96 -2.65
N ARG A 174 27.33 1.33 -2.20
CA ARG A 174 27.36 0.09 -1.41
C ARG A 174 27.17 -1.11 -2.31
N ILE A 175 28.26 -1.56 -2.93
CA ILE A 175 28.28 -2.75 -3.79
C ILE A 175 28.82 -3.93 -2.97
N ALA A 176 28.00 -4.97 -2.81
CA ALA A 176 28.45 -6.22 -2.19
C ALA A 176 29.48 -6.93 -3.08
N LYS A 177 30.50 -7.55 -2.48
CA LYS A 177 31.54 -8.31 -3.20
C LYS A 177 31.37 -9.80 -2.91
N PRO A 178 31.53 -10.68 -3.91
CA PRO A 178 31.65 -12.12 -3.65
C PRO A 178 32.92 -12.39 -2.83
N THR A 179 32.95 -13.52 -2.12
CA THR A 179 34.12 -13.97 -1.36
C THR A 179 35.20 -14.50 -2.31
N ASP A 180 36.47 -14.31 -1.95
CA ASP A 180 37.61 -14.56 -2.84
C ASP A 180 37.73 -16.01 -3.36
N SER A 181 37.04 -16.96 -2.73
CA SER A 181 36.93 -18.36 -3.13
C SER A 181 36.15 -18.61 -4.43
N GLU A 182 35.29 -17.67 -4.85
CA GLU A 182 34.38 -17.85 -6.00
C GLU A 182 34.90 -17.27 -7.33
N ASN A 183 36.06 -16.59 -7.32
CA ASN A 183 36.64 -15.84 -8.44
C ASN A 183 37.15 -16.70 -9.64
N LYS A 184 36.64 -17.92 -9.84
CA LYS A 184 37.02 -18.81 -10.95
C LYS A 184 36.22 -18.58 -12.24
N ASN A 185 35.04 -17.96 -12.15
CA ASN A 185 34.05 -17.95 -13.24
C ASN A 185 33.81 -16.58 -13.91
N GLY A 186 34.66 -15.58 -13.66
CA GLY A 186 34.58 -14.26 -14.29
C GLY A 186 34.20 -13.12 -13.33
N VAL A 187 33.84 -11.96 -13.89
CA VAL A 187 33.49 -10.75 -13.12
C VAL A 187 31.96 -10.66 -12.97
N LEU A 188 31.47 -10.77 -11.74
CA LEU A 188 30.04 -10.59 -11.45
C LEU A 188 29.64 -9.13 -11.65
N ARG A 189 28.78 -8.90 -12.64
CA ARG A 189 28.18 -7.60 -12.97
C ARG A 189 27.44 -6.99 -11.77
N THR A 190 27.32 -5.67 -11.73
CA THR A 190 26.42 -4.96 -10.81
C THR A 190 24.96 -5.23 -11.18
N MET A 191 24.04 -5.11 -10.23
CA MET A 191 22.59 -5.23 -10.49
C MET A 191 22.14 -4.11 -11.44
N THR A 192 22.79 -2.96 -11.36
CA THR A 192 22.67 -1.85 -12.31
C THR A 192 22.97 -2.30 -13.75
N GLU A 193 24.17 -2.86 -14.00
CA GLU A 193 24.56 -3.39 -15.33
C GLU A 193 23.68 -4.55 -15.81
N LEU A 194 23.28 -5.43 -14.91
CA LEU A 194 22.34 -6.52 -15.20
C LEU A 194 20.96 -5.98 -15.61
N THR A 195 20.47 -4.94 -14.94
CA THR A 195 19.22 -4.26 -15.31
C THR A 195 19.32 -3.62 -16.70
N VAL A 196 20.48 -3.09 -17.08
CA VAL A 196 20.71 -2.60 -18.46
C VAL A 196 20.65 -3.76 -19.46
N ALA A 197 21.33 -4.89 -19.19
CA ALA A 197 21.32 -6.05 -20.08
C ALA A 197 19.90 -6.65 -20.25
N ILE A 198 19.14 -6.77 -19.17
CA ILE A 198 17.72 -7.19 -19.19
C ILE A 198 16.89 -6.20 -20.03
N SER A 199 17.15 -4.90 -19.88
CA SER A 199 16.45 -3.86 -20.63
C SER A 199 16.70 -3.97 -22.12
N ASP A 200 17.96 -4.07 -22.55
CA ASP A 200 18.31 -4.18 -23.96
C ASP A 200 17.78 -5.48 -24.59
N GLU A 201 17.71 -6.59 -23.83
CA GLU A 201 17.11 -7.86 -24.29
C GLU A 201 15.59 -7.75 -24.50
N LEU A 202 14.85 -7.23 -23.52
CA LEU A 202 13.39 -7.07 -23.63
C LEU A 202 12.99 -5.97 -24.63
N LEU A 203 13.82 -4.94 -24.81
CA LEU A 203 13.60 -3.85 -25.77
C LEU A 203 13.56 -4.34 -27.21
N ALA A 204 14.33 -5.38 -27.54
CA ALA A 204 14.34 -6.00 -28.88
C ALA A 204 12.98 -6.59 -29.26
N SER A 205 12.23 -7.11 -28.28
CA SER A 205 10.92 -7.77 -28.45
C SER A 205 9.73 -6.93 -27.95
N LEU A 206 9.91 -5.62 -27.74
CA LEU A 206 8.91 -4.73 -27.11
C LEU A 206 7.52 -4.81 -27.76
N SER A 207 7.44 -4.82 -29.09
CA SER A 207 6.18 -4.86 -29.85
C SER A 207 5.39 -6.17 -29.66
N GLN A 208 6.07 -7.27 -29.36
CA GLN A 208 5.45 -8.54 -29.01
C GLN A 208 5.07 -8.58 -27.52
N LEU A 209 5.99 -8.17 -26.65
CA LEU A 209 5.83 -8.22 -25.20
C LEU A 209 4.71 -7.29 -24.67
N ILE A 210 4.46 -6.14 -25.31
CA ILE A 210 3.38 -5.21 -24.90
C ILE A 210 1.97 -5.80 -25.10
N LEU A 211 1.81 -6.78 -26.00
CA LEU A 211 0.56 -7.49 -26.25
C LEU A 211 0.49 -8.85 -25.54
N ASP A 212 1.59 -9.32 -24.97
CA ASP A 212 1.65 -10.62 -24.29
C ASP A 212 1.09 -10.53 -22.85
N PRO A 213 0.13 -11.40 -22.45
CA PRO A 213 -0.51 -11.35 -21.13
C PRO A 213 0.45 -11.53 -19.94
N PHE A 214 1.65 -12.07 -20.15
CA PHE A 214 2.68 -12.24 -19.13
C PHE A 214 3.80 -11.21 -19.31
N GLY A 215 4.27 -11.02 -20.55
CA GLY A 215 5.35 -10.10 -20.92
C GLY A 215 5.06 -8.65 -20.55
N ALA A 216 3.81 -8.20 -20.72
CA ALA A 216 3.39 -6.85 -20.34
C ALA A 216 3.59 -6.57 -18.84
N HIS A 217 3.42 -7.57 -17.96
CA HIS A 217 3.67 -7.41 -16.53
C HIS A 217 5.17 -7.39 -16.19
N VAL A 218 6.01 -8.11 -16.93
CA VAL A 218 7.48 -8.03 -16.76
C VAL A 218 8.00 -6.68 -17.24
N LEU A 219 7.53 -6.18 -18.39
CA LEU A 219 7.81 -4.83 -18.85
C LEU A 219 7.42 -3.79 -17.78
N LEU A 220 6.24 -3.90 -17.18
CA LEU A 220 5.80 -2.98 -16.13
C LEU A 220 6.70 -3.02 -14.89
N SER A 221 7.08 -4.20 -14.40
CA SER A 221 8.06 -4.30 -13.31
C SER A 221 9.42 -3.69 -13.67
N LEU A 222 9.88 -3.86 -14.91
CA LEU A 222 11.14 -3.25 -15.37
C LEU A 222 11.03 -1.72 -15.44
N LEU A 223 9.98 -1.19 -16.07
CA LEU A 223 9.77 0.27 -16.17
C LEU A 223 9.65 0.91 -14.78
N VAL A 224 9.06 0.22 -13.80
CA VAL A 224 8.97 0.68 -12.40
C VAL A 224 10.32 0.59 -11.67
N LEU A 225 11.18 -0.36 -12.01
CA LEU A 225 12.58 -0.40 -11.52
C LEU A 225 13.40 0.75 -12.13
N LEU A 226 13.21 1.07 -13.41
CA LEU A 226 13.87 2.16 -14.12
C LEU A 226 13.39 3.55 -13.65
N SER A 227 12.07 3.74 -13.50
CA SER A 227 11.46 4.92 -12.89
C SER A 227 10.44 4.55 -11.81
N PRO A 228 10.85 4.54 -10.53
CA PRO A 228 9.95 4.27 -9.40
C PRO A 228 8.76 5.24 -9.27
N GLN A 229 8.84 6.41 -9.94
CA GLN A 229 7.80 7.43 -9.89
C GLN A 229 6.49 6.98 -10.57
N ILE A 230 6.55 6.05 -11.54
CA ILE A 230 5.37 5.52 -12.26
C ILE A 230 4.30 4.93 -11.30
N THR A 231 4.72 4.44 -10.13
CA THR A 231 3.78 3.90 -9.12
C THR A 231 3.37 4.90 -8.04
N ARG A 232 3.95 6.11 -8.00
CA ARG A 232 3.67 7.10 -6.95
C ARG A 232 2.49 8.00 -7.35
N ASN A 233 1.31 7.68 -6.84
CA ASN A 233 0.19 8.63 -6.85
C ASN A 233 0.48 9.79 -5.88
N GLN A 234 0.29 11.04 -6.33
CA GLN A 234 0.39 12.24 -5.48
C GLN A 234 -0.53 12.18 -4.25
N ASP A 235 -1.67 11.47 -4.36
CA ASP A 235 -2.70 11.36 -3.34
C ASP A 235 -2.48 10.23 -2.29
N SER A 236 -1.43 9.41 -2.42
CA SER A 236 -1.20 8.26 -1.51
C SER A 236 0.28 7.97 -1.21
N SER A 237 0.59 7.84 0.09
CA SER A 237 1.92 7.44 0.59
C SER A 237 2.35 6.01 0.22
N HIS A 238 1.46 5.21 -0.36
CA HIS A 238 1.74 3.84 -0.80
C HIS A 238 1.80 3.76 -2.34
N PRO A 239 2.76 3.01 -2.90
CA PRO A 239 2.86 2.82 -4.35
C PRO A 239 1.67 2.02 -4.88
N ASN A 240 1.23 2.34 -6.10
CA ASN A 240 0.14 1.66 -6.78
C ASN A 240 0.59 0.29 -7.33
N THR A 241 0.59 -0.73 -6.47
CA THR A 241 0.95 -2.12 -6.82
C THR A 241 -0.01 -2.78 -7.82
N THR A 242 -1.15 -2.16 -8.15
CA THR A 242 -2.09 -2.70 -9.15
C THR A 242 -1.60 -2.59 -10.59
N LEU A 243 -0.54 -1.81 -10.83
CA LEU A 243 0.05 -1.65 -12.17
C LEU A 243 0.99 -2.82 -12.51
N THR A 244 1.85 -3.24 -11.59
CA THR A 244 2.88 -4.26 -11.87
C THR A 244 2.34 -5.70 -11.87
N ARG A 245 1.35 -6.03 -11.03
CA ARG A 245 0.79 -7.40 -10.92
C ARG A 245 -0.72 -7.44 -11.16
N SER A 246 -1.17 -8.44 -11.92
CA SER A 246 -2.60 -8.66 -12.17
C SER A 246 -3.36 -9.02 -10.89
N LYS A 247 -4.65 -8.64 -10.82
CA LYS A 247 -5.54 -8.97 -9.68
C LYS A 247 -5.63 -10.48 -9.42
N LYS A 248 -5.55 -11.30 -10.47
CA LYS A 248 -5.55 -12.78 -10.37
C LYS A 248 -4.25 -13.29 -9.74
N SER A 249 -3.09 -12.78 -10.17
CA SER A 249 -1.79 -13.13 -9.59
C SER A 249 -1.68 -12.68 -8.13
N ALA A 250 -2.12 -11.46 -7.80
CA ALA A 250 -2.14 -10.96 -6.43
C ALA A 250 -3.01 -11.82 -5.50
N ALA A 251 -4.22 -12.20 -5.95
CA ALA A 251 -5.12 -13.08 -5.19
C ALA A 251 -4.60 -14.52 -5.08
N TYR A 252 -3.80 -14.99 -6.06
CA TYR A 252 -3.14 -16.29 -6.00
C TYR A 252 -1.97 -16.26 -4.99
N LYS A 253 -1.06 -15.29 -5.09
CA LYS A 253 0.07 -15.12 -4.16
C LYS A 253 -0.40 -14.91 -2.72
N SER A 254 -1.53 -14.23 -2.49
CA SER A 254 -2.11 -14.09 -1.14
C SER A 254 -2.64 -15.41 -0.54
N ARG A 255 -2.85 -16.46 -1.35
CA ARG A 255 -3.20 -17.81 -0.87
C ARG A 255 -1.96 -18.68 -0.61
N GLN A 256 -0.80 -18.32 -1.17
CA GLN A 256 0.48 -19.03 -1.03
C GLN A 256 1.29 -18.63 0.22
N GLY A 257 0.64 -17.99 1.20
CA GLY A 257 1.26 -17.61 2.46
C GLY A 257 2.06 -16.30 2.41
N SER A 258 2.96 -16.13 3.39
CA SER A 258 3.80 -14.94 3.51
C SER A 258 4.89 -14.92 2.43
N MET A 259 5.11 -13.76 1.81
CA MET A 259 6.17 -13.56 0.82
C MET A 259 7.06 -12.43 1.32
N LYS A 260 7.70 -12.69 2.46
CA LYS A 260 8.61 -11.77 3.17
C LYS A 260 9.95 -12.46 3.41
N SER A 261 11.01 -11.67 3.56
CA SER A 261 12.33 -12.14 3.99
C SER A 261 12.22 -12.90 5.32
N ILE A 262 12.86 -14.06 5.44
CA ILE A 262 13.06 -14.76 6.72
C ILE A 262 14.26 -14.23 7.52
N LEU A 263 15.05 -13.33 6.92
CA LEU A 263 16.30 -12.77 7.47
C LEU A 263 16.15 -11.31 7.92
N SER A 264 14.94 -10.74 7.87
CA SER A 264 14.72 -9.31 8.13
C SER A 264 13.38 -9.08 8.83
N SER A 265 13.43 -8.66 10.09
CA SER A 265 12.29 -8.36 10.96
C SER A 265 11.57 -7.03 10.58
N GLY A 266 11.00 -7.00 9.37
CA GLY A 266 9.92 -6.10 8.95
C GLY A 266 10.18 -4.58 8.94
N THR A 267 11.40 -4.12 9.23
CA THR A 267 11.68 -2.72 9.59
C THR A 267 12.46 -1.91 8.55
N GLU A 268 12.97 -2.51 7.46
CA GLU A 268 13.46 -1.74 6.30
C GLU A 268 12.28 -1.20 5.45
N GLN A 269 11.52 -0.28 6.05
CA GLN A 269 10.48 0.47 5.35
C GLN A 269 11.11 1.40 4.33
N THR A 270 10.95 1.05 3.04
CA THR A 270 10.86 1.99 1.91
C THR A 270 11.75 3.22 2.02
N SER A 271 13.08 3.02 2.15
CA SER A 271 14.02 4.11 1.87
C SER A 271 13.70 4.64 0.46
N THR A 272 13.77 5.95 0.26
CA THR A 272 13.47 6.56 -1.05
C THR A 272 14.20 5.79 -2.14
N ALA A 273 13.46 5.32 -3.15
CA ALA A 273 14.00 4.53 -4.25
C ALA A 273 14.95 5.41 -5.07
N VAL A 274 16.23 5.40 -4.68
CA VAL A 274 17.34 6.04 -5.38
C VAL A 274 17.74 5.10 -6.49
N VAL A 275 17.63 5.56 -7.73
CA VAL A 275 18.05 4.82 -8.94
C VAL A 275 19.20 5.57 -9.62
N PRO A 276 20.09 4.86 -10.35
CA PRO A 276 21.11 5.48 -11.19
C PRO A 276 20.50 6.44 -12.21
N THR A 277 21.18 7.54 -12.53
CA THR A 277 20.71 8.52 -13.53
C THR A 277 20.56 7.89 -14.92
N SER A 278 21.42 6.94 -15.26
CA SER A 278 21.38 6.18 -16.53
C SER A 278 20.09 5.38 -16.74
N PHE A 279 19.31 5.10 -15.68
CA PHE A 279 18.01 4.43 -15.83
C PHE A 279 16.98 5.31 -16.55
N GLN A 280 17.13 6.64 -16.49
CA GLN A 280 16.29 7.57 -17.25
C GLN A 280 16.56 7.46 -18.75
N ASP A 281 17.83 7.32 -19.15
CA ASP A 281 18.23 7.12 -20.55
C ASP A 281 17.71 5.78 -21.09
N ILE A 282 17.75 4.72 -20.27
CA ILE A 282 17.22 3.40 -20.64
C ILE A 282 15.69 3.45 -20.77
N ALA A 283 14.99 4.12 -19.85
CA ALA A 283 13.54 4.33 -19.97
C ALA A 283 13.17 5.17 -21.21
N ALA A 284 14.03 6.11 -21.63
CA ALA A 284 13.85 6.83 -22.89
C ALA A 284 13.95 5.91 -24.11
N LYS A 285 14.91 4.98 -24.16
CA LYS A 285 15.01 3.97 -25.24
C LYS A 285 13.70 3.20 -25.44
N PHE A 286 12.98 2.85 -24.37
CA PHE A 286 11.69 2.16 -24.47
C PHE A 286 10.60 3.02 -25.14
N LEU A 287 10.57 4.32 -24.86
CA LEU A 287 9.65 5.27 -25.51
C LEU A 287 10.01 5.49 -26.97
N ASP A 288 11.29 5.71 -27.26
CA ASP A 288 11.79 5.95 -28.61
C ASP A 288 11.55 4.69 -29.47
N LYS A 289 11.86 3.50 -28.96
CA LYS A 289 11.57 2.22 -29.63
C LYS A 289 10.09 2.02 -29.92
N LEU A 290 9.21 2.32 -28.96
CA LEU A 290 7.76 2.23 -29.15
C LEU A 290 7.29 3.18 -30.27
N ARG A 291 7.81 4.42 -30.31
CA ARG A 291 7.50 5.41 -31.35
C ARG A 291 8.04 5.04 -32.73
N GLU A 292 9.20 4.37 -32.79
CA GLU A 292 9.78 3.85 -34.03
C GLU A 292 9.04 2.62 -34.56
N SER A 293 8.53 1.76 -33.68
CA SER A 293 7.93 0.47 -34.04
C SER A 293 6.42 0.51 -34.30
N THR A 294 5.76 1.64 -34.05
CA THR A 294 4.30 1.66 -33.89
C THR A 294 3.66 2.94 -34.42
N ASP A 295 2.58 2.80 -35.20
CA ASP A 295 1.86 3.94 -35.76
C ASP A 295 0.79 4.52 -34.80
N ALA A 296 0.22 5.68 -35.15
CA ALA A 296 -0.78 6.33 -34.32
C ALA A 296 -2.10 5.54 -34.18
N ASN A 297 -2.40 4.60 -35.08
CA ASN A 297 -3.58 3.73 -35.01
C ASN A 297 -3.34 2.54 -34.09
N GLU A 298 -2.13 1.97 -34.10
CA GLU A 298 -1.72 0.90 -33.18
C GLU A 298 -1.64 1.41 -31.73
N ILE A 299 -1.10 2.62 -31.50
CA ILE A 299 -1.16 3.28 -30.18
C ILE A 299 -2.62 3.46 -29.71
N ARG A 300 -3.55 3.77 -30.62
CA ARG A 300 -5.00 3.82 -30.32
C ARG A 300 -5.60 2.44 -30.05
N ALA A 301 -5.15 1.39 -30.74
CA ALA A 301 -5.58 0.03 -30.47
C ALA A 301 -5.13 -0.45 -29.08
N PHE A 302 -3.91 -0.08 -28.65
CA PHE A 302 -3.40 -0.35 -27.30
C PHE A 302 -4.26 0.29 -26.21
N ALA A 303 -4.91 1.43 -26.48
CA ALA A 303 -5.74 2.13 -25.50
C ALA A 303 -6.95 1.31 -25.00
N ALA A 304 -7.57 0.49 -25.87
CA ALA A 304 -8.68 -0.38 -25.50
C ALA A 304 -8.24 -1.82 -25.16
N ASN A 305 -6.99 -2.18 -25.41
CA ASN A 305 -6.45 -3.53 -25.17
C ASN A 305 -6.10 -3.70 -23.68
N LYS A 306 -6.70 -4.70 -23.02
CA LYS A 306 -6.53 -4.97 -21.57
C LYS A 306 -5.11 -5.32 -21.13
N VAL A 307 -4.25 -5.76 -22.06
CA VAL A 307 -2.86 -6.15 -21.80
C VAL A 307 -1.93 -4.96 -22.05
N ALA A 308 -2.08 -4.28 -23.19
CA ALA A 308 -1.21 -3.16 -23.57
C ALA A 308 -1.53 -1.85 -22.83
N ASN A 309 -2.78 -1.63 -22.43
CA ASN A 309 -3.23 -0.38 -21.80
C ASN A 309 -2.43 0.01 -20.53
N PRO A 310 -2.17 -0.89 -19.56
CA PRO A 310 -1.31 -0.57 -18.42
C PRO A 310 0.13 -0.20 -18.82
N VAL A 311 0.71 -0.86 -19.83
CA VAL A 311 2.05 -0.50 -20.36
C VAL A 311 2.01 0.89 -20.97
N LEU A 312 0.99 1.19 -21.80
CA LEU A 312 0.83 2.51 -22.39
C LEU A 312 0.62 3.62 -21.34
N GLN A 313 -0.07 3.34 -20.23
CA GLN A 313 -0.16 4.26 -19.08
C GLN A 313 1.23 4.57 -18.50
N ALA A 314 2.06 3.55 -18.28
CA ALA A 314 3.42 3.72 -17.79
C ALA A 314 4.32 4.50 -18.76
N MET A 315 4.18 4.24 -20.07
CA MET A 315 4.91 4.98 -21.11
C MET A 315 4.49 6.46 -21.19
N ILE A 316 3.20 6.77 -21.03
CA ILE A 316 2.72 8.17 -20.97
C ILE A 316 3.26 8.91 -19.74
N ASP A 317 3.36 8.24 -18.59
CA ASP A 317 3.96 8.83 -17.39
C ASP A 317 5.46 9.10 -17.59
N LEU A 318 6.20 8.14 -18.17
CA LEU A 318 7.61 8.32 -18.55
C LEU A 318 7.81 9.48 -19.55
N GLU A 319 6.95 9.59 -20.55
CA GLU A 319 6.97 10.70 -21.52
C GLU A 319 6.73 12.06 -20.83
N ALA A 320 5.83 12.11 -19.85
CA ALA A 320 5.55 13.30 -19.05
C ALA A 320 6.71 13.66 -18.12
N GLN A 321 7.37 12.67 -17.51
CA GLN A 321 8.57 12.86 -16.69
C GLN A 321 9.74 13.45 -17.51
N GLN A 322 9.81 13.15 -18.82
CA GLN A 322 10.77 13.75 -19.75
C GLN A 322 10.34 15.13 -20.29
N GLY A 323 9.17 15.65 -19.88
CA GLY A 323 8.63 16.92 -20.38
C GLY A 323 8.17 16.88 -21.85
N LYS A 324 8.07 15.68 -22.46
CA LYS A 324 7.76 15.50 -23.89
C LYS A 324 6.26 15.43 -24.20
N SER A 325 5.37 15.48 -23.20
CA SER A 325 3.92 15.37 -23.43
C SER A 325 3.31 16.45 -24.34
N ASP A 326 3.89 17.66 -24.39
CA ASP A 326 3.42 18.78 -25.24
C ASP A 326 4.03 18.77 -26.67
N THR A 327 4.81 17.75 -27.03
CA THR A 327 5.33 17.63 -28.40
C THR A 327 4.24 17.10 -29.35
N PRO A 328 4.06 17.66 -30.55
CA PRO A 328 3.27 17.05 -31.62
C PRO A 328 3.71 15.60 -31.88
N GLY A 329 2.75 14.67 -31.98
CA GLY A 329 3.04 13.23 -32.06
C GLY A 329 3.52 12.62 -30.74
N SER A 330 3.22 13.21 -29.57
CA SER A 330 3.34 12.53 -28.28
C SER A 330 2.40 11.32 -28.17
N LEU A 331 2.64 10.42 -27.21
CA LEU A 331 1.72 9.30 -26.96
C LEU A 331 0.34 9.82 -26.57
N ILE A 332 0.28 10.90 -25.78
CA ILE A 332 -0.96 11.62 -25.47
C ILE A 332 -1.61 12.16 -26.75
N ASP A 333 -0.84 12.80 -27.65
CA ASP A 333 -1.37 13.36 -28.90
C ASP A 333 -1.92 12.28 -29.84
N SER A 334 -1.21 11.15 -29.94
CA SER A 334 -1.60 9.99 -30.75
C SER A 334 -2.93 9.41 -30.31
N VAL A 335 -3.12 9.23 -28.99
CA VAL A 335 -4.39 8.77 -28.41
C VAL A 335 -5.48 9.85 -28.51
N LEU A 336 -5.15 11.13 -28.33
CA LEU A 336 -6.09 12.25 -28.47
C LEU A 336 -6.26 12.75 -29.93
N MET A 337 -6.08 11.87 -30.92
CA MET A 337 -6.39 12.14 -32.33
C MET A 337 -5.70 13.39 -32.92
N GLY A 338 -4.48 13.72 -32.48
CA GLY A 338 -3.75 14.90 -32.96
C GLY A 338 -4.19 16.21 -32.31
N THR A 339 -4.79 16.19 -31.11
CA THR A 339 -5.24 17.39 -30.38
C THR A 339 -4.10 18.37 -30.09
N ILE A 340 -2.92 17.89 -29.66
CA ILE A 340 -1.74 18.71 -29.38
C ILE A 340 -1.13 19.20 -30.70
N SER A 341 -1.02 18.33 -31.72
CA SER A 341 -0.62 18.73 -33.07
C SER A 341 -1.49 19.86 -33.64
N SER A 342 -2.81 19.77 -33.47
CA SER A 342 -3.77 20.79 -33.92
C SER A 342 -3.58 22.12 -33.19
N LEU A 343 -3.49 22.08 -31.85
CA LEU A 343 -3.25 23.26 -31.03
C LEU A 343 -1.90 23.93 -31.36
N ALA A 344 -0.86 23.15 -31.66
CA ALA A 344 0.45 23.66 -32.09
C ALA A 344 0.41 24.33 -33.47
N GLN A 345 -0.47 23.86 -34.37
CA GLN A 345 -0.74 24.46 -35.68
C GLN A 345 -1.73 25.64 -35.64
N GLY A 346 -2.29 25.94 -34.46
CA GLY A 346 -3.30 27.00 -34.30
C GLY A 346 -4.69 26.63 -34.82
N THR A 347 -4.97 25.34 -35.06
CA THR A 347 -6.29 24.85 -35.47
C THR A 347 -7.10 24.42 -34.24
N GLU A 348 -8.42 24.68 -34.24
CA GLU A 348 -9.29 24.18 -33.16
C GLU A 348 -9.46 22.66 -33.29
N PRO A 349 -9.14 21.85 -32.25
CA PRO A 349 -9.38 20.42 -32.27
C PRO A 349 -10.86 20.08 -32.38
N GLN A 350 -11.20 19.08 -33.18
CA GLN A 350 -12.59 18.63 -33.38
C GLN A 350 -12.96 17.48 -32.43
N GLN A 351 -14.25 17.33 -32.14
CA GLN A 351 -14.77 16.20 -31.35
C GLN A 351 -14.61 14.90 -32.15
N SER A 352 -14.09 13.85 -31.51
CA SER A 352 -13.87 12.53 -32.09
C SER A 352 -14.69 11.47 -31.34
N ASP A 353 -15.46 10.68 -32.08
CA ASP A 353 -16.26 9.56 -31.56
C ASP A 353 -15.38 8.48 -30.88
N TYR A 354 -14.15 8.30 -31.36
CA TYR A 354 -13.17 7.40 -30.75
C TYR A 354 -12.83 7.86 -29.32
N VAL A 355 -12.44 9.12 -29.15
CA VAL A 355 -12.11 9.69 -27.83
C VAL A 355 -13.34 9.69 -26.90
N GLU A 356 -14.53 9.94 -27.45
CA GLU A 356 -15.78 9.83 -26.67
C GLU A 356 -16.10 8.40 -26.23
N THR A 357 -15.68 7.39 -27.01
CA THR A 357 -15.79 5.97 -26.66
C THR A 357 -14.83 5.61 -25.52
N LEU A 358 -13.59 6.12 -25.53
CA LEU A 358 -12.60 5.87 -24.48
C LEU A 358 -13.09 6.30 -23.08
N LEU A 359 -13.90 7.36 -22.99
CA LEU A 359 -14.51 7.81 -21.72
C LEU A 359 -15.45 6.77 -21.10
N ARG A 360 -16.01 5.87 -21.90
CA ARG A 360 -17.09 4.94 -21.51
C ARG A 360 -16.67 3.48 -21.51
N ASP A 361 -15.60 3.12 -22.20
CA ASP A 361 -15.03 1.78 -22.18
C ASP A 361 -14.32 1.47 -20.84
N PRO A 362 -14.62 0.34 -20.16
CA PRO A 362 -14.02 -0.02 -18.88
C PRO A 362 -12.49 -0.20 -18.85
N THR A 363 -11.84 -0.35 -20.00
CA THR A 363 -10.39 -0.52 -20.12
C THR A 363 -9.74 0.84 -20.41
N ALA A 364 -10.21 1.49 -21.47
CA ALA A 364 -9.68 2.78 -21.92
C ALA A 364 -9.92 3.92 -20.92
N SER A 365 -10.95 3.84 -20.07
CA SER A 365 -11.18 4.87 -19.05
C SER A 365 -9.99 5.04 -18.11
N HIS A 366 -9.28 3.96 -17.76
CA HIS A 366 -8.09 4.03 -16.90
C HIS A 366 -6.91 4.70 -17.61
N LEU A 367 -6.73 4.45 -18.92
CA LEU A 367 -5.80 5.25 -19.72
C LEU A 367 -6.23 6.71 -19.76
N PHE A 368 -7.53 6.99 -19.89
CA PHE A 368 -8.04 8.36 -19.93
C PHE A 368 -7.77 9.12 -18.61
N GLU A 369 -7.84 8.45 -17.45
CA GLU A 369 -7.39 9.01 -16.18
C GLU A 369 -5.90 9.40 -16.20
N ALA A 370 -5.05 8.63 -16.88
CA ALA A 370 -3.65 8.98 -17.11
C ALA A 370 -3.49 10.14 -18.13
N LEU A 371 -4.21 10.13 -19.26
CA LEU A 371 -4.23 11.25 -20.21
C LEU A 371 -4.60 12.55 -19.50
N VAL A 372 -5.63 12.53 -18.66
CA VAL A 372 -6.04 13.68 -17.84
C VAL A 372 -4.95 14.10 -16.87
N ARG A 373 -4.25 13.16 -16.23
CA ARG A 373 -3.14 13.47 -15.30
C ARG A 373 -1.97 14.17 -16.01
N HIS A 374 -1.59 13.69 -17.19
CA HIS A 374 -0.34 14.07 -17.85
C HIS A 374 -0.51 15.07 -19.03
N ALA A 375 -1.72 15.33 -19.50
CA ALA A 375 -1.94 16.24 -20.63
C ALA A 375 -1.45 17.68 -20.34
N PRO A 376 -0.82 18.36 -21.32
CA PRO A 376 -0.53 19.79 -21.24
C PRO A 376 -1.79 20.62 -20.94
N THR A 377 -1.65 21.74 -20.23
CA THR A 377 -2.81 22.54 -19.77
C THR A 377 -3.72 22.98 -20.92
N LYS A 378 -3.16 23.40 -22.06
CA LYS A 378 -3.94 23.75 -23.27
C LYS A 378 -4.71 22.57 -23.84
N ALA A 379 -4.07 21.40 -23.91
CA ALA A 379 -4.70 20.17 -24.39
C ALA A 379 -5.82 19.71 -23.45
N PHE A 380 -5.62 19.78 -22.13
CA PHE A 380 -6.66 19.49 -21.15
C PHE A 380 -7.85 20.48 -21.24
N GLN A 381 -7.59 21.78 -21.44
CA GLN A 381 -8.66 22.78 -21.64
C GLN A 381 -9.49 22.49 -22.90
N ALA A 382 -8.86 22.11 -24.00
CA ALA A 382 -9.55 21.69 -25.22
C ALA A 382 -10.37 20.40 -24.99
N LEU A 383 -9.78 19.41 -24.30
CA LEU A 383 -10.45 18.15 -23.92
C LEU A 383 -11.68 18.42 -23.05
N TRP A 384 -11.58 19.30 -22.06
CA TRP A 384 -12.68 19.71 -21.19
C TRP A 384 -13.82 20.37 -21.98
N LYS A 385 -13.49 21.33 -22.85
CA LYS A 385 -14.45 22.04 -23.74
C LYS A 385 -15.20 21.06 -24.66
N LEU A 386 -14.51 20.08 -25.24
CA LEU A 386 -15.09 19.16 -26.23
C LEU A 386 -15.91 18.02 -25.60
N TYR A 387 -15.43 17.43 -24.49
CA TYR A 387 -15.94 16.15 -24.01
C TYR A 387 -16.66 16.20 -22.66
N PHE A 388 -16.43 17.22 -21.83
CA PHE A 388 -16.92 17.28 -20.46
C PHE A 388 -17.97 18.38 -20.24
N LYS A 389 -17.65 19.62 -20.62
CA LYS A 389 -18.53 20.80 -20.41
C LYS A 389 -19.88 20.60 -21.12
N GLY A 390 -20.98 20.76 -20.38
CA GLY A 390 -22.35 20.53 -20.87
C GLY A 390 -22.74 19.05 -21.01
N LYS A 391 -21.87 18.11 -20.58
CA LYS A 391 -22.08 16.65 -20.65
C LYS A 391 -21.95 15.95 -19.28
N LEU A 392 -21.49 16.65 -18.23
CA LEU A 392 -21.29 16.13 -16.86
C LEU A 392 -22.56 15.49 -16.28
N GLY A 393 -23.74 16.07 -16.52
CA GLY A 393 -25.01 15.51 -16.02
C GLY A 393 -25.22 14.04 -16.42
N ARG A 394 -24.73 13.64 -17.61
CA ARG A 394 -24.73 12.24 -18.08
C ARG A 394 -23.49 11.48 -17.61
N LEU A 395 -22.30 12.07 -17.73
CA LEU A 395 -21.02 11.41 -17.46
C LEU A 395 -20.83 11.05 -15.98
N CYS A 396 -21.19 11.94 -15.04
CA CYS A 396 -21.13 11.67 -13.60
C CYS A 396 -22.02 10.50 -13.18
N SER A 397 -23.15 10.31 -13.86
CA SER A 397 -24.07 9.19 -13.65
C SER A 397 -23.65 7.88 -14.34
N HIS A 398 -22.57 7.87 -15.13
CA HIS A 398 -22.16 6.71 -15.92
C HIS A 398 -21.29 5.74 -15.09
N PRO A 399 -21.49 4.41 -15.16
CA PRO A 399 -20.71 3.44 -14.37
C PRO A 399 -19.19 3.49 -14.61
N VAL A 400 -18.76 3.93 -15.80
CA VAL A 400 -17.34 4.06 -16.18
C VAL A 400 -16.88 5.53 -16.13
N ALA A 401 -17.32 6.37 -17.07
CA ALA A 401 -16.93 7.79 -17.18
C ALA A 401 -16.92 8.62 -15.87
N ASN A 402 -17.69 8.28 -14.83
CA ASN A 402 -17.60 8.96 -13.54
C ASN A 402 -16.18 8.98 -12.95
N PHE A 403 -15.35 7.95 -13.16
CA PHE A 403 -13.95 7.94 -12.71
C PHE A 403 -13.11 8.98 -13.45
N VAL A 404 -13.23 9.02 -14.78
CA VAL A 404 -12.54 10.01 -15.62
C VAL A 404 -12.98 11.44 -15.31
N VAL A 405 -14.29 11.67 -15.08
CA VAL A 405 -14.80 12.98 -14.63
C VAL A 405 -14.22 13.34 -13.26
N SER A 406 -14.19 12.39 -12.32
CA SER A 406 -13.60 12.61 -10.99
C SER A 406 -12.14 13.04 -11.09
N LYS A 407 -11.34 12.45 -11.99
CA LYS A 407 -9.94 12.86 -12.20
C LYS A 407 -9.80 14.16 -12.98
N SER A 408 -10.73 14.46 -13.89
CA SER A 408 -10.74 15.71 -14.67
C SER A 408 -11.08 16.92 -13.80
N ILE A 409 -11.96 16.74 -12.81
CA ILE A 409 -12.30 17.80 -11.85
C ILE A 409 -11.05 18.26 -11.07
N THR A 410 -10.09 17.38 -10.76
CA THR A 410 -8.86 17.75 -10.03
C THR A 410 -7.86 18.58 -10.86
N ARG A 411 -8.28 19.12 -12.00
CA ARG A 411 -7.48 20.00 -12.89
C ARG A 411 -8.19 21.28 -13.30
N LEU A 412 -9.38 21.53 -12.76
CA LEU A 412 -10.15 22.73 -13.08
C LEU A 412 -9.59 23.96 -12.36
N ASP A 413 -9.56 25.08 -13.05
CA ASP A 413 -9.41 26.38 -12.40
C ASP A 413 -10.69 26.76 -11.64
N SER A 414 -10.63 27.87 -10.89
CA SER A 414 -11.79 28.37 -10.14
C SER A 414 -13.05 28.56 -11.01
N PRO A 415 -12.99 29.21 -12.19
CA PRO A 415 -14.15 29.30 -13.09
C PRO A 415 -14.69 27.93 -13.55
N GLY A 416 -13.83 27.03 -13.99
CA GLY A 416 -14.22 25.70 -14.44
C GLY A 416 -14.84 24.85 -13.32
N LEU A 417 -14.35 24.99 -12.08
CA LEU A 417 -14.92 24.33 -10.91
C LEU A 417 -16.35 24.82 -10.61
N LEU A 418 -16.60 26.13 -10.73
CA LEU A 418 -17.94 26.70 -10.53
C LEU A 418 -18.93 26.22 -11.60
N GLU A 419 -18.52 26.21 -12.87
CA GLU A 419 -19.34 25.65 -13.96
C GLU A 419 -19.65 24.16 -13.73
N ALA A 420 -18.65 23.38 -13.29
CA ALA A 420 -18.82 21.96 -12.98
C ALA A 420 -19.78 21.74 -11.80
N LEU A 421 -19.74 22.57 -10.76
CA LEU A 421 -20.68 22.52 -9.63
C LEU A 421 -22.11 22.76 -10.09
N GLN A 422 -22.34 23.80 -10.89
CA GLN A 422 -23.66 24.15 -11.43
C GLN A 422 -24.23 23.03 -12.32
N GLU A 423 -23.40 22.33 -13.09
CA GLU A 423 -23.85 21.22 -13.94
C GLU A 423 -24.08 19.91 -13.16
N VAL A 424 -23.34 19.70 -12.06
CA VAL A 424 -23.45 18.48 -11.23
C VAL A 424 -24.58 18.58 -10.20
N GLU A 425 -24.88 19.77 -9.67
CA GLU A 425 -25.91 19.97 -8.64
C GLU A 425 -27.27 19.31 -8.98
N PRO A 426 -27.86 19.48 -10.19
CA PRO A 426 -29.16 18.88 -10.53
C PRO A 426 -29.18 17.34 -10.55
N VAL A 427 -28.02 16.70 -10.75
CA VAL A 427 -27.89 15.22 -10.76
C VAL A 427 -27.29 14.66 -9.47
N SER A 428 -26.86 15.52 -8.56
CA SER A 428 -26.06 15.17 -7.39
C SER A 428 -26.73 14.13 -6.46
N SER A 429 -28.04 14.24 -6.19
CA SER A 429 -28.80 13.24 -5.41
C SER A 429 -28.88 11.86 -6.09
N LYS A 430 -28.72 11.77 -7.42
CA LYS A 430 -28.65 10.50 -8.16
C LYS A 430 -27.26 9.85 -8.00
N LEU A 431 -26.21 10.64 -7.80
CA LEU A 431 -24.85 10.13 -7.57
C LEU A 431 -24.80 9.32 -6.26
N ILE A 432 -25.36 9.86 -5.17
CA ILE A 432 -25.51 9.13 -3.89
C ILE A 432 -26.30 7.83 -4.07
N LYS A 433 -27.51 7.91 -4.62
CA LYS A 433 -28.40 6.74 -4.84
C LYS A 433 -27.78 5.63 -5.71
N THR A 434 -26.70 5.94 -6.43
CA THR A 434 -26.02 4.99 -7.32
C THR A 434 -24.56 4.75 -6.95
N GLY A 435 -24.12 5.20 -5.76
CA GLY A 435 -22.75 4.99 -5.26
C GLY A 435 -21.64 5.74 -6.01
N ARG A 436 -21.98 6.68 -6.90
CA ARG A 436 -21.03 7.42 -7.77
C ARG A 436 -20.47 8.67 -7.07
N THR A 437 -19.94 8.46 -5.87
CA THR A 437 -19.48 9.50 -4.95
C THR A 437 -18.13 10.10 -5.30
N GLY A 438 -17.34 9.46 -6.17
CA GLY A 438 -16.01 9.94 -6.57
C GLY A 438 -16.04 11.37 -7.10
N VAL A 439 -17.04 11.70 -7.92
CA VAL A 439 -17.25 13.05 -8.48
C VAL A 439 -17.46 14.07 -7.36
N LEU A 440 -18.34 13.75 -6.39
CA LEU A 440 -18.64 14.62 -5.25
C LEU A 440 -17.39 14.85 -4.38
N LYS A 441 -16.60 13.80 -4.14
CA LYS A 441 -15.34 13.87 -3.40
C LYS A 441 -14.30 14.73 -4.12
N SER A 442 -14.15 14.56 -5.44
CA SER A 442 -13.22 15.36 -6.26
C SER A 442 -13.60 16.85 -6.31
N LEU A 443 -14.90 17.20 -6.29
CA LEU A 443 -15.34 18.60 -6.19
C LEU A 443 -14.90 19.24 -4.87
N VAL A 444 -14.99 18.50 -3.76
CA VAL A 444 -14.51 18.98 -2.44
C VAL A 444 -13.00 19.15 -2.45
N ASP A 445 -12.25 18.13 -2.89
CA ASP A 445 -10.79 18.21 -2.91
C ASP A 445 -10.28 19.32 -3.82
N GLN A 446 -10.91 19.54 -4.98
CA GLN A 446 -10.51 20.63 -5.88
C GLN A 446 -10.84 22.00 -5.30
N ALA A 447 -11.95 22.15 -4.57
CA ALA A 447 -12.26 23.40 -3.87
C ALA A 447 -11.22 23.74 -2.79
N VAL A 448 -10.80 22.73 -2.02
CA VAL A 448 -9.69 22.85 -1.04
C VAL A 448 -8.37 23.19 -1.74
N ALA A 449 -8.04 22.50 -2.84
CA ALA A 449 -6.79 22.70 -3.56
C ALA A 449 -6.71 24.07 -4.26
N ALA A 450 -7.84 24.58 -4.76
CA ALA A 450 -7.94 25.90 -5.39
C ALA A 450 -8.20 27.05 -4.39
N GLY A 451 -8.57 26.75 -3.14
CA GLY A 451 -9.04 27.74 -2.16
C GLY A 451 -10.27 28.50 -2.64
N ALA A 452 -11.18 27.84 -3.38
CA ALA A 452 -12.27 28.49 -4.12
C ALA A 452 -13.56 27.66 -4.12
N HIS A 453 -14.71 28.34 -4.07
CA HIS A 453 -16.06 27.75 -4.11
C HIS A 453 -16.38 26.72 -3.01
N GLU A 454 -15.59 26.70 -1.93
CA GLU A 454 -15.75 25.80 -0.79
C GLU A 454 -17.16 25.82 -0.17
N GLU A 455 -17.77 27.01 -0.06
CA GLU A 455 -19.14 27.17 0.41
C GLU A 455 -20.14 26.43 -0.49
N ALA A 456 -20.04 26.63 -1.81
CA ALA A 456 -20.96 26.05 -2.78
C ALA A 456 -20.88 24.52 -2.80
N VAL A 457 -19.68 23.94 -2.68
CA VAL A 457 -19.54 22.47 -2.59
C VAL A 457 -20.14 21.94 -1.29
N SER A 458 -19.87 22.64 -0.17
CA SER A 458 -20.42 22.31 1.15
C SER A 458 -21.96 22.37 1.15
N GLU A 459 -22.56 23.34 0.47
CA GLU A 459 -24.02 23.41 0.26
C GLU A 459 -24.55 22.28 -0.64
N VAL A 460 -23.90 22.01 -1.77
CA VAL A 460 -24.30 20.91 -2.67
C VAL A 460 -24.34 19.59 -1.90
N LEU A 461 -23.35 19.31 -1.05
CA LEU A 461 -23.35 18.08 -0.24
C LEU A 461 -24.46 18.02 0.82
N CYS A 462 -24.90 19.14 1.39
CA CYS A 462 -26.08 19.19 2.25
C CYS A 462 -27.37 18.95 1.45
N ARG A 463 -27.56 19.63 0.30
CA ARG A 463 -28.71 19.43 -0.60
C ARG A 463 -28.80 18.00 -1.13
N VAL A 464 -27.67 17.40 -1.46
CA VAL A 464 -27.52 16.01 -1.91
C VAL A 464 -28.18 15.00 -0.98
N VAL A 465 -28.06 15.18 0.34
CA VAL A 465 -28.70 14.34 1.35
C VAL A 465 -29.99 14.93 1.92
N ASP A 466 -30.53 16.02 1.37
CA ASP A 466 -31.74 16.70 1.87
C ASP A 466 -31.59 17.13 3.36
N VAL A 467 -30.43 17.67 3.73
CA VAL A 467 -30.14 18.20 5.09
C VAL A 467 -30.03 19.71 5.06
N GLU A 468 -30.70 20.35 6.02
CA GLU A 468 -30.73 21.79 6.26
C GLU A 468 -30.06 22.11 7.61
N GLU A 469 -29.81 23.39 7.92
CA GLU A 469 -29.25 23.84 9.21
C GLU A 469 -30.07 23.34 10.42
N SER A 470 -31.40 23.32 10.28
CA SER A 470 -32.36 22.78 11.26
C SER A 470 -32.23 21.26 11.53
N THR A 471 -31.53 20.53 10.65
CA THR A 471 -31.39 19.06 10.68
C THR A 471 -29.93 18.62 10.59
N ILE A 472 -28.99 19.52 10.91
CA ILE A 472 -27.54 19.32 10.72
C ILE A 472 -26.99 18.08 11.44
N GLN A 473 -27.61 17.64 12.54
CA GLN A 473 -27.30 16.40 13.26
C GLN A 473 -27.41 15.13 12.39
N LEU A 474 -28.17 15.19 11.29
CA LEU A 474 -28.33 14.07 10.35
C LEU A 474 -27.29 14.07 9.21
N LEU A 475 -26.46 15.11 9.06
CA LEU A 475 -25.46 15.18 7.97
C LEU A 475 -24.45 14.03 8.02
N ILE A 476 -23.81 13.80 9.18
CA ILE A 476 -22.85 12.69 9.39
C ILE A 476 -23.51 11.33 9.10
N PRO A 477 -24.65 10.95 9.74
CA PRO A 477 -25.29 9.66 9.46
C PRO A 477 -25.77 9.48 8.00
N CYS A 478 -26.34 10.52 7.39
CA CYS A 478 -26.82 10.46 6.00
C CYS A 478 -25.68 10.28 5.00
N LEU A 479 -24.58 11.04 5.15
CA LEU A 479 -23.41 10.91 4.26
C LEU A 479 -22.66 9.59 4.50
N LEU A 480 -22.46 9.15 5.74
CA LEU A 480 -21.84 7.84 6.02
C LEU A 480 -22.60 6.69 5.35
N THR A 481 -23.94 6.71 5.41
CA THR A 481 -24.80 5.63 4.89
C THR A 481 -25.19 5.81 3.42
N LEU A 482 -24.80 6.93 2.79
CA LEU A 482 -25.23 7.32 1.45
C LEU A 482 -26.76 7.29 1.26
N LYS A 483 -27.49 7.75 2.27
CA LYS A 483 -28.95 7.89 2.24
C LYS A 483 -29.32 9.38 2.35
N SER A 484 -30.39 9.81 1.68
CA SER A 484 -30.98 11.12 1.99
C SER A 484 -31.68 11.05 3.35
N ARG A 485 -31.87 12.19 4.02
CA ARG A 485 -32.57 12.33 5.31
C ARG A 485 -33.84 11.49 5.38
N LYS A 486 -34.74 11.63 4.40
CA LYS A 486 -36.00 10.87 4.32
C LYS A 486 -35.83 9.35 4.17
N ALA A 487 -34.72 8.89 3.58
CA ALA A 487 -34.39 7.46 3.47
C ALA A 487 -33.67 6.94 4.72
N TYR A 488 -32.83 7.76 5.34
CA TYR A 488 -32.17 7.46 6.61
C TYR A 488 -33.21 7.31 7.74
N SER A 489 -34.06 8.31 7.97
CA SER A 489 -35.10 8.27 9.03
C SER A 489 -36.09 7.11 8.88
N LYS A 490 -36.35 6.65 7.65
CA LYS A 490 -37.15 5.45 7.39
C LYS A 490 -36.42 4.16 7.75
N ALA A 491 -35.13 4.07 7.46
CA ALA A 491 -34.33 2.88 7.77
C ALA A 491 -34.01 2.75 9.27
N THR A 492 -33.84 3.88 9.97
CA THR A 492 -33.55 3.89 11.42
C THR A 492 -34.79 3.91 12.30
N GLY A 493 -36.00 3.83 11.74
CA GLY A 493 -37.25 3.83 12.51
C GLY A 493 -37.48 5.12 13.30
N SER A 494 -37.74 6.24 12.64
CA SER A 494 -38.26 7.43 13.32
C SER A 494 -39.57 7.14 14.06
N VAL A 495 -39.77 7.79 15.21
CA VAL A 495 -40.79 7.57 16.25
C VAL A 495 -42.23 7.30 15.75
N ASP A 496 -42.59 7.82 14.57
CA ASP A 496 -43.95 7.75 14.01
C ASP A 496 -44.36 6.37 13.43
N ASN A 497 -43.47 5.39 13.28
CA ASN A 497 -43.87 4.06 12.78
C ASN A 497 -43.01 2.87 13.27
N PRO A 498 -43.42 2.15 14.35
CA PRO A 498 -42.64 1.06 14.94
C PRO A 498 -42.67 -0.27 14.17
N GLU A 499 -43.40 -0.38 13.05
CA GLU A 499 -43.45 -1.60 12.21
C GLU A 499 -42.41 -1.60 11.06
N ALA A 500 -41.57 -0.57 10.95
CA ALA A 500 -40.51 -0.55 9.97
C ALA A 500 -39.38 -1.55 10.33
N ASN A 501 -39.17 -2.57 9.49
CA ASN A 501 -37.98 -3.43 9.57
C ASN A 501 -36.71 -2.55 9.54
N SER A 502 -36.02 -2.47 10.68
CA SER A 502 -34.78 -1.70 10.84
C SER A 502 -33.61 -2.43 10.19
N GLU A 503 -33.45 -2.25 8.87
CA GLU A 503 -32.23 -2.66 8.17
C GLU A 503 -31.02 -1.90 8.74
N PRO A 504 -29.97 -2.59 9.22
CA PRO A 504 -28.76 -1.94 9.71
C PRO A 504 -28.18 -0.97 8.68
N THR A 505 -28.12 0.31 9.02
CA THR A 505 -27.50 1.35 8.21
C THR A 505 -25.98 1.33 8.36
N GLU A 506 -25.32 0.40 7.66
CA GLU A 506 -23.86 0.27 7.71
C GLU A 506 -23.14 1.50 7.11
N PRO A 507 -22.11 2.04 7.79
CA PRO A 507 -21.28 3.12 7.26
C PRO A 507 -20.43 2.69 6.05
N THR A 508 -20.54 3.44 4.95
CA THR A 508 -19.81 3.20 3.69
C THR A 508 -18.45 3.90 3.68
N VAL A 509 -17.46 3.29 3.03
CA VAL A 509 -16.11 3.89 2.83
C VAL A 509 -16.22 5.18 2.03
N GLN A 510 -17.06 5.17 0.99
CA GLN A 510 -17.36 6.29 0.13
C GLN A 510 -17.87 7.52 0.91
N GLY A 511 -18.84 7.31 1.80
CA GLY A 511 -19.39 8.35 2.67
C GLY A 511 -18.37 8.90 3.65
N ALA A 512 -17.60 8.01 4.29
CA ALA A 512 -16.53 8.41 5.20
C ALA A 512 -15.42 9.21 4.50
N VAL A 513 -15.05 8.88 3.25
CA VAL A 513 -14.02 9.62 2.51
C VAL A 513 -14.52 11.00 2.07
N ILE A 514 -15.80 11.15 1.67
CA ILE A 514 -16.38 12.49 1.43
C ILE A 514 -16.28 13.36 2.70
N LEU A 515 -16.69 12.83 3.85
CA LEU A 515 -16.65 13.56 5.12
C LEU A 515 -15.22 13.93 5.54
N GLN A 516 -14.23 13.06 5.31
CA GLN A 516 -12.81 13.36 5.52
C GLN A 516 -12.33 14.50 4.60
N SER A 517 -12.76 14.56 3.34
CA SER A 517 -12.47 15.69 2.45
C SER A 517 -13.17 16.98 2.90
N MET A 518 -14.44 16.93 3.35
CA MET A 518 -15.15 18.12 3.85
C MET A 518 -14.49 18.72 5.09
N LEU A 519 -13.87 17.91 5.95
CA LEU A 519 -13.11 18.37 7.12
C LEU A 519 -11.77 19.05 6.78
N LYS A 520 -11.37 19.07 5.50
CA LYS A 520 -10.20 19.84 5.01
C LYS A 520 -10.56 21.23 4.50
N LEU A 521 -11.84 21.48 4.17
CA LEU A 521 -12.34 22.83 3.84
C LEU A 521 -11.95 23.80 4.96
N SER A 522 -11.71 25.06 4.60
CA SER A 522 -11.42 26.13 5.54
C SER A 522 -12.63 26.45 6.44
N ASP A 523 -12.38 27.16 7.55
CA ASP A 523 -13.42 27.82 8.31
C ASP A 523 -13.93 29.03 7.50
N PRO A 524 -15.26 29.23 7.33
CA PRO A 524 -16.36 28.55 8.01
C PRO A 524 -16.96 27.33 7.26
N HIS A 525 -16.45 26.98 6.09
CA HIS A 525 -17.11 26.03 5.16
C HIS A 525 -17.14 24.57 5.66
N ASN A 526 -16.20 24.19 6.53
CA ASN A 526 -16.20 22.90 7.23
C ASN A 526 -17.19 22.81 8.43
N GLN A 527 -17.75 23.95 8.88
CA GLN A 527 -18.54 24.01 10.12
C GLN A 527 -19.80 23.13 10.06
N ARG A 528 -20.39 22.93 8.87
CA ARG A 528 -21.56 22.04 8.68
C ARG A 528 -21.27 20.61 9.18
N VAL A 529 -20.07 20.10 8.95
CA VAL A 529 -19.65 18.76 9.44
C VAL A 529 -19.31 18.79 10.93
N ILE A 530 -18.59 19.83 11.38
CA ILE A 530 -18.21 20.01 12.79
C ILE A 530 -19.44 20.11 13.70
N GLN A 531 -20.44 20.89 13.30
CA GLN A 531 -21.72 21.03 14.01
C GLN A 531 -22.47 19.70 14.08
N SER A 532 -22.49 18.93 12.97
CA SER A 532 -23.09 17.59 12.93
C SER A 532 -22.43 16.62 13.92
N ILE A 533 -21.09 16.60 13.98
CA ILE A 533 -20.31 15.83 14.97
C ILE A 533 -20.66 16.27 16.40
N HIS A 534 -20.74 17.58 16.66
CA HIS A 534 -21.10 18.11 17.98
C HIS A 534 -22.56 17.90 18.39
N ALA A 535 -23.44 17.54 17.47
CA ALA A 535 -24.84 17.25 17.74
C ALA A 535 -25.12 15.76 18.02
N GLN A 536 -24.14 14.87 17.81
CA GLN A 536 -24.27 13.46 18.18
C GLN A 536 -24.18 13.31 19.71
N SER A 537 -24.91 12.35 20.25
CA SER A 537 -24.77 11.88 21.64
C SER A 537 -23.43 11.17 21.86
N THR A 538 -23.02 11.05 23.12
CA THR A 538 -21.77 10.35 23.49
C THR A 538 -21.78 8.89 23.05
N ASP A 539 -22.94 8.22 23.09
CA ASP A 539 -23.07 6.81 22.68
C ASP A 539 -22.99 6.63 21.15
N GLU A 540 -23.51 7.59 20.38
CA GLU A 540 -23.33 7.64 18.92
C GLU A 540 -21.85 7.89 18.57
N ILE A 541 -21.15 8.80 19.24
CA ILE A 541 -19.71 9.00 19.02
C ILE A 541 -18.90 7.75 19.38
N LEU A 542 -19.23 7.05 20.48
CA LEU A 542 -18.61 5.77 20.82
C LEU A 542 -18.88 4.70 19.76
N THR A 543 -20.08 4.66 19.19
CA THR A 543 -20.43 3.74 18.10
C THR A 543 -19.63 4.05 16.83
N LEU A 544 -19.51 5.33 16.47
CA LEU A 544 -18.71 5.78 15.33
C LEU A 544 -17.22 5.47 15.50
N SER A 545 -16.66 5.64 16.71
CA SER A 545 -15.23 5.45 16.99
C SER A 545 -14.78 3.99 16.97
N ARG A 546 -15.69 3.05 17.23
CA ARG A 546 -15.42 1.60 17.25
C ARG A 546 -15.53 0.93 15.88
N HIS A 547 -16.23 1.56 14.95
CA HIS A 547 -16.44 1.00 13.61
C HIS A 547 -15.32 1.41 12.63
N PRO A 548 -14.69 0.46 11.89
CA PRO A 548 -13.43 0.68 11.16
C PRO A 548 -13.48 1.71 10.03
N VAL A 549 -14.69 2.06 9.57
CA VAL A 549 -14.92 3.02 8.47
C VAL A 549 -15.21 4.43 9.00
N SER A 550 -16.14 4.55 9.97
CA SER A 550 -16.61 5.84 10.49
C SER A 550 -15.64 6.46 11.49
N SER A 551 -14.82 5.65 12.18
CA SER A 551 -13.75 6.14 13.04
C SER A 551 -12.77 7.04 12.28
N ARG A 552 -12.59 6.81 10.96
CA ARG A 552 -11.74 7.63 10.08
C ARG A 552 -12.24 9.06 9.90
N VAL A 553 -13.53 9.32 10.11
CA VAL A 553 -14.08 10.69 10.13
C VAL A 553 -13.66 11.41 11.41
N LEU A 554 -13.66 10.70 12.55
CA LEU A 554 -13.15 11.26 13.82
C LEU A 554 -11.63 11.44 13.78
N ASP A 555 -10.89 10.51 13.17
CA ASP A 555 -9.45 10.66 12.89
C ASP A 555 -9.19 11.95 12.11
N ALA A 556 -9.86 12.17 10.98
CA ALA A 556 -9.69 13.38 10.18
C ALA A 556 -10.15 14.66 10.91
N PHE A 557 -11.18 14.60 11.76
CA PHE A 557 -11.60 15.75 12.57
C PHE A 557 -10.52 16.14 13.59
N LEU A 558 -9.85 15.16 14.21
CA LEU A 558 -8.78 15.38 15.17
C LEU A 558 -7.46 15.80 14.50
N ASP A 559 -7.14 15.21 13.35
CA ASP A 559 -5.86 15.42 12.66
C ASP A 559 -5.88 16.64 11.70
N SER A 560 -7.02 17.04 11.14
CA SER A 560 -7.11 18.14 10.15
C SER A 560 -6.68 19.49 10.72
N PRO A 561 -5.77 20.25 10.06
CA PRO A 561 -5.38 21.58 10.51
C PRO A 561 -6.50 22.62 10.31
N SER A 562 -7.44 22.39 9.40
CA SER A 562 -8.54 23.31 9.08
C SER A 562 -9.63 23.35 10.16
N VAL A 563 -9.71 22.33 11.02
CA VAL A 563 -10.69 22.24 12.12
C VAL A 563 -10.23 23.10 13.31
N PRO A 564 -11.01 24.10 13.75
CA PRO A 564 -10.59 24.99 14.84
C PRO A 564 -10.32 24.28 16.16
N LEU A 565 -9.25 24.66 16.86
CA LEU A 565 -8.85 24.07 18.16
C LEU A 565 -9.94 24.19 19.24
N ARG A 566 -10.80 25.23 19.15
CA ARG A 566 -11.99 25.40 20.02
C ARG A 566 -12.93 24.21 19.91
N ASP A 567 -13.18 23.76 18.69
CA ASP A 567 -14.18 22.75 18.38
C ASP A 567 -13.61 21.35 18.69
N LYS A 568 -12.32 21.11 18.40
CA LYS A 568 -11.59 19.94 18.94
C LYS A 568 -11.65 19.88 20.47
N ARG A 569 -11.39 20.99 21.17
CA ARG A 569 -11.49 21.08 22.64
C ARG A 569 -12.90 20.81 23.16
N LYS A 570 -13.95 21.27 22.47
CA LYS A 570 -15.35 20.96 22.78
C LYS A 570 -15.63 19.45 22.68
N PHE A 571 -15.16 18.80 21.61
CA PHE A 571 -15.30 17.35 21.41
C PHE A 571 -14.55 16.53 22.48
N LEU A 572 -13.33 16.93 22.84
CA LEU A 572 -12.56 16.26 23.89
C LEU A 572 -13.25 16.35 25.27
N LEU A 573 -14.04 17.40 25.51
CA LEU A 573 -14.81 17.58 26.74
C LEU A 573 -16.13 16.79 26.75
N SER A 574 -16.79 16.59 25.60
CA SER A 574 -18.04 15.79 25.55
C SER A 574 -17.81 14.28 25.77
N LEU A 575 -16.58 13.80 25.57
CA LEU A 575 -16.16 12.42 25.88
C LEU A 575 -15.75 12.20 27.35
N MET A 576 -15.76 13.25 28.19
CA MET A 576 -15.31 13.15 29.58
C MET A 576 -16.21 12.19 30.37
N GLY A 577 -15.60 11.21 31.04
CA GLY A 577 -16.31 10.10 31.70
C GLY A 577 -16.39 8.83 30.83
N SER A 578 -16.39 8.96 29.50
CA SER A 578 -16.50 7.82 28.56
C SER A 578 -15.19 7.38 27.93
N TYR A 579 -14.07 8.04 28.23
CA TYR A 579 -12.74 7.67 27.70
C TYR A 579 -12.34 6.21 27.99
N HIS A 580 -12.73 5.66 29.15
CA HIS A 580 -12.44 4.26 29.47
C HIS A 580 -13.16 3.29 28.51
N VAL A 581 -14.39 3.60 28.11
CA VAL A 581 -15.19 2.85 27.12
C VAL A 581 -14.63 3.02 25.70
N LEU A 582 -14.09 4.19 25.39
CA LEU A 582 -13.46 4.49 24.09
C LEU A 582 -12.17 3.68 23.88
N VAL A 583 -11.28 3.65 24.87
CA VAL A 583 -9.93 3.06 24.71
C VAL A 583 -9.88 1.55 24.95
N ASP A 584 -10.94 0.99 25.53
CA ASP A 584 -11.15 -0.46 25.67
C ASP A 584 -11.79 -1.07 24.40
N ASP A 585 -11.27 -0.72 23.23
CA ASP A 585 -11.70 -1.25 21.94
C ASP A 585 -10.55 -1.29 20.91
N ARG A 586 -10.64 -2.22 19.95
CA ARG A 586 -9.65 -2.42 18.87
C ARG A 586 -9.44 -1.19 17.99
N ILE A 587 -10.51 -0.45 17.69
CA ILE A 587 -10.49 0.73 16.81
C ILE A 587 -10.58 2.00 17.66
N GLY A 588 -11.44 2.03 18.67
CA GLY A 588 -11.65 3.16 19.56
C GLY A 588 -10.39 3.59 20.33
N SER A 589 -9.49 2.66 20.68
CA SER A 589 -8.16 2.96 21.24
C SER A 589 -7.36 3.93 20.37
N ARG A 590 -7.38 3.78 19.04
CA ARG A 590 -6.67 4.66 18.09
C ARG A 590 -7.30 6.05 17.99
N VAL A 591 -8.61 6.15 18.13
CA VAL A 591 -9.31 7.44 18.24
C VAL A 591 -8.95 8.10 19.58
N GLY A 592 -8.85 7.32 20.66
CA GLY A 592 -8.37 7.77 21.97
C GLY A 592 -6.93 8.31 21.95
N ASP A 593 -6.02 7.63 21.26
CA ASP A 593 -4.64 8.10 21.04
C ASP A 593 -4.61 9.47 20.33
N ARG A 594 -5.46 9.68 19.31
CA ARG A 594 -5.58 10.98 18.63
C ARG A 594 -6.19 12.05 19.52
N CYS A 595 -7.21 11.71 20.31
CA CYS A 595 -7.77 12.61 21.32
C CYS A 595 -6.68 13.09 22.29
N TRP A 596 -5.80 12.18 22.72
CA TRP A 596 -4.64 12.49 23.57
C TRP A 596 -3.57 13.35 22.89
N ALA A 597 -3.26 13.04 21.63
CA ALA A 597 -2.30 13.81 20.83
C ALA A 597 -2.76 15.27 20.65
N CYS A 598 -4.03 15.46 20.28
CA CYS A 598 -4.66 16.78 20.08
C CYS A 598 -4.82 17.59 21.37
N ALA A 599 -4.93 16.94 22.54
CA ALA A 599 -5.20 17.62 23.80
C ALA A 599 -4.12 18.63 24.20
N ASP A 600 -4.58 19.78 24.72
CA ASP A 600 -3.73 20.72 25.45
C ASP A 600 -3.35 20.16 26.85
N PRO A 601 -2.34 20.71 27.56
CA PRO A 601 -1.90 20.14 28.84
C PRO A 601 -3.01 20.05 29.91
N PHE A 602 -3.98 20.97 29.88
CA PHE A 602 -5.11 20.98 30.81
C PHE A 602 -6.14 19.89 30.48
N LEU A 603 -6.44 19.68 29.19
CA LEU A 603 -7.28 18.57 28.73
C LEU A 603 -6.60 17.22 28.99
N ARG A 604 -5.28 17.10 28.76
CA ARG A 604 -4.52 15.89 29.09
C ARG A 604 -4.67 15.53 30.57
N GLU A 605 -4.50 16.50 31.48
CA GLU A 605 -4.69 16.23 32.91
C GLU A 605 -6.13 15.80 33.22
N LYS A 606 -7.15 16.44 32.62
CA LYS A 606 -8.55 16.04 32.79
C LYS A 606 -8.84 14.62 32.28
N ILE A 607 -8.38 14.29 31.08
CA ILE A 607 -8.55 12.95 30.47
C ILE A 607 -7.88 11.90 31.37
N ALA A 608 -6.62 12.12 31.77
CA ALA A 608 -5.91 11.21 32.66
C ALA A 608 -6.63 11.04 34.01
N ARG A 609 -7.13 12.13 34.61
CA ARG A 609 -7.95 12.08 35.83
C ARG A 609 -9.25 11.29 35.67
N SER A 610 -9.92 11.38 34.51
CA SER A 610 -11.13 10.61 34.22
C SER A 610 -10.88 9.10 34.07
N ILE A 611 -9.64 8.70 33.77
CA ILE A 611 -9.23 7.30 33.66
C ILE A 611 -8.80 6.69 35.01
N LEU A 612 -8.38 7.50 36.00
CA LEU A 612 -7.90 7.01 37.31
C LEU A 612 -8.81 5.97 38.01
N PRO A 613 -10.15 6.06 37.97
CA PRO A 613 -11.03 5.04 38.57
C PRO A 613 -11.01 3.68 37.84
N HIS A 614 -10.60 3.67 36.57
CA HIS A 614 -10.64 2.50 35.67
C HIS A 614 -9.23 1.92 35.38
N GLU A 615 -8.18 2.42 36.04
CA GLU A 615 -6.78 2.04 35.80
C GLU A 615 -6.56 0.51 35.85
N MET A 616 -7.12 -0.18 36.85
CA MET A 616 -6.97 -1.63 37.00
C MET A 616 -7.66 -2.40 35.86
N THR A 617 -8.88 -2.00 35.49
CA THR A 617 -9.64 -2.60 34.39
C THR A 617 -8.92 -2.43 33.06
N LEU A 618 -8.46 -1.22 32.76
CA LEU A 618 -7.74 -0.95 31.51
C LEU A 618 -6.36 -1.61 31.47
N SER A 619 -5.66 -1.71 32.59
CA SER A 619 -4.36 -2.43 32.64
C SER A 619 -4.51 -3.93 32.37
N ALA A 620 -5.67 -4.51 32.70
CA ALA A 620 -6.02 -5.89 32.36
C ALA A 620 -6.61 -6.05 30.94
N SER A 621 -7.06 -4.96 30.30
CA SER A 621 -7.61 -4.99 28.94
C SER A 621 -6.53 -5.29 27.89
N TYR A 622 -6.92 -6.03 26.85
CA TYR A 622 -6.07 -6.29 25.68
C TYR A 622 -5.67 -5.00 24.93
N TYR A 623 -6.56 -4.01 24.84
CA TYR A 623 -6.33 -2.73 24.14
C TYR A 623 -6.04 -1.58 25.11
N GLY A 624 -6.85 -1.46 26.17
CA GLY A 624 -6.78 -0.34 27.12
C GLY A 624 -5.43 -0.21 27.84
N LYS A 625 -4.68 -1.31 27.99
CA LYS A 625 -3.38 -1.35 28.69
C LYS A 625 -2.35 -0.42 28.06
N TYR A 626 -2.37 -0.26 26.72
CA TYR A 626 -1.42 0.59 26.02
C TYR A 626 -1.68 2.07 26.32
N PHE A 627 -2.96 2.47 26.31
CA PHE A 627 -3.38 3.83 26.66
C PHE A 627 -3.10 4.13 28.13
N ALA A 628 -3.51 3.25 29.06
CA ALA A 628 -3.27 3.41 30.49
C ALA A 628 -1.77 3.55 30.82
N ARG A 629 -0.90 2.76 30.17
CA ARG A 629 0.56 2.85 30.30
C ARG A 629 1.11 4.19 29.81
N ASN A 630 0.62 4.71 28.67
CA ASN A 630 1.03 5.99 28.09
C ASN A 630 0.70 7.18 29.02
N LEU A 631 -0.41 7.10 29.77
CA LEU A 631 -0.84 8.16 30.69
C LEU A 631 0.03 8.30 31.95
N HIS A 632 0.86 7.32 32.31
CA HIS A 632 1.67 7.31 33.55
C HIS A 632 0.86 7.68 34.82
N LEU A 633 -0.31 7.05 35.00
CA LEU A 633 -1.30 7.40 36.03
C LEU A 633 -0.78 7.32 37.48
N THR A 634 0.12 6.39 37.77
CA THR A 634 0.79 6.27 39.08
C THR A 634 1.61 7.51 39.45
N MET A 635 2.23 8.17 38.46
CA MET A 635 2.94 9.42 38.65
C MET A 635 1.95 10.56 38.93
N LEU A 636 0.85 10.66 38.16
CA LEU A 636 -0.21 11.65 38.38
C LEU A 636 -0.88 11.54 39.77
N LYS A 637 -1.00 10.32 40.31
CA LYS A 637 -1.50 10.08 41.68
C LYS A 637 -0.54 10.57 42.78
N ARG A 638 0.78 10.48 42.55
CA ARG A 638 1.82 10.81 43.55
C ARG A 638 2.26 12.27 43.47
N ASP A 639 2.49 12.77 42.27
CA ASP A 639 2.94 14.14 42.00
C ASP A 639 2.38 14.64 40.66
N ALA A 640 1.32 15.44 40.74
CA ALA A 640 0.69 16.06 39.57
C ALA A 640 1.51 17.22 38.97
N ALA A 641 2.50 17.77 39.67
CA ALA A 641 3.41 18.79 39.13
C ALA A 641 4.46 18.13 38.23
N ALA A 642 5.20 17.15 38.76
CA ALA A 642 6.19 16.41 37.98
C ALA A 642 5.56 15.69 36.77
N TRP A 643 4.31 15.20 36.89
CA TRP A 643 3.58 14.64 35.74
C TRP A 643 3.30 15.69 34.64
N ARG A 644 2.87 16.91 35.01
CA ARG A 644 2.65 18.01 34.06
C ARG A 644 3.95 18.43 33.36
N ASP A 645 5.06 18.43 34.08
CA ASP A 645 6.38 18.74 33.52
C ASP A 645 6.80 17.69 32.48
N ARG A 646 6.71 16.38 32.82
CA ARG A 646 6.95 15.28 31.87
C ARG A 646 6.09 15.39 30.60
N GLN A 647 4.81 15.71 30.73
CA GLN A 647 3.90 15.85 29.60
C GLN A 647 4.25 17.03 28.67
N ARG A 648 4.72 18.14 29.25
CA ARG A 648 5.21 19.29 28.47
C ARG A 648 6.49 18.93 27.71
N ASP A 649 7.41 18.23 28.35
CA ASP A 649 8.71 17.92 27.76
C ASP A 649 8.59 16.84 26.66
N GLN A 650 7.69 15.85 26.82
CA GLN A 650 7.29 14.95 25.72
C GLN A 650 6.72 15.70 24.51
N LYS A 651 5.90 16.75 24.74
CA LYS A 651 5.32 17.55 23.64
C LYS A 651 6.37 18.42 22.94
N LYS A 652 7.41 18.89 23.65
CA LYS A 652 8.55 19.59 23.05
C LYS A 652 9.37 18.66 22.16
N ALA A 653 9.79 17.49 22.68
CA ALA A 653 10.57 16.51 21.92
C ALA A 653 9.87 16.08 20.62
N ALA A 654 8.55 15.84 20.68
CA ALA A 654 7.75 15.50 19.49
C ALA A 654 7.67 16.67 18.48
N ALA A 655 7.60 17.92 18.94
CA ALA A 655 7.60 19.09 18.06
C ALA A 655 8.97 19.33 17.41
N GLU A 656 10.06 19.08 18.13
CA GLU A 656 11.45 19.19 17.64
C GLU A 656 11.74 18.14 16.55
N MET A 657 11.30 16.89 16.73
CA MET A 657 11.39 15.83 15.70
C MET A 657 10.60 16.20 14.43
N ASN A 658 9.33 16.63 14.56
CA ASN A 658 8.52 17.01 13.40
C ASN A 658 9.09 18.22 12.65
N ASN A 659 9.73 19.16 13.36
CA ASN A 659 10.34 20.32 12.72
C ASN A 659 11.62 19.96 11.95
N THR A 660 12.38 18.95 12.38
CA THR A 660 13.55 18.46 11.63
C THR A 660 13.15 17.76 10.32
N GLU A 661 11.99 17.10 10.26
CA GLU A 661 11.44 16.58 9.01
C GLU A 661 10.91 17.69 8.10
N ALA A 662 10.17 18.67 8.64
CA ALA A 662 9.66 19.80 7.88
C ALA A 662 10.77 20.71 7.28
N VAL A 663 11.89 20.88 7.98
CA VAL A 663 13.05 21.63 7.47
C VAL A 663 13.74 20.88 6.32
N LYS A 664 13.86 19.55 6.37
CA LYS A 664 14.40 18.74 5.26
C LYS A 664 13.59 18.90 3.96
N ILE A 665 12.27 19.07 4.07
CA ILE A 665 11.38 19.27 2.91
C ILE A 665 11.51 20.68 2.31
N LYS A 666 11.91 21.70 3.09
CA LYS A 666 11.99 23.10 2.63
C LYS A 666 13.30 23.50 1.94
N VAL A 667 14.35 22.68 2.00
CA VAL A 667 15.64 22.98 1.34
C VAL A 667 15.61 22.62 -0.16
N ASP A 668 14.67 21.77 -0.60
CA ASP A 668 14.57 21.26 -1.98
C ASP A 668 13.69 22.14 -2.90
N ALA A 669 13.47 23.40 -2.52
CA ALA A 669 12.66 24.37 -3.27
C ALA A 669 13.47 25.66 -3.52
N THR A 670 14.33 25.64 -4.53
CA THR A 670 15.04 26.83 -5.02
C THR A 670 14.12 27.78 -5.78
N PRO A 671 14.12 29.09 -5.48
CA PRO A 671 13.65 30.13 -6.39
C PRO A 671 14.81 30.65 -7.25
N THR A 672 14.61 30.68 -8.56
CA THR A 672 15.38 31.52 -9.49
C THR A 672 14.93 32.97 -9.37
N ASP A 673 15.86 33.95 -9.31
CA ASP A 673 16.04 34.89 -10.43
C ASP A 673 17.14 35.96 -10.28
N THR A 674 17.74 36.25 -11.44
CA THR A 674 18.40 37.47 -11.99
C THR A 674 19.25 38.48 -11.16
N ASN A 675 20.24 39.06 -11.86
CA ASN A 675 21.16 40.13 -11.45
C ASN A 675 20.50 41.51 -11.22
N ASP A 676 21.02 42.28 -10.25
CA ASP A 676 21.75 43.53 -10.53
C ASP A 676 22.73 43.86 -9.37
N SER A 677 23.46 44.97 -9.48
CA SER A 677 24.83 45.15 -8.98
C SER A 677 25.00 46.34 -8.05
N THR A 678 25.94 46.25 -7.09
CA THR A 678 26.91 47.32 -6.71
C THR A 678 27.85 46.87 -5.57
N LYS A 679 29.03 47.51 -5.47
CA LYS A 679 30.22 47.06 -4.69
C LYS A 679 30.30 47.70 -3.26
N PRO A 680 31.40 47.56 -2.48
CA PRO A 680 31.82 46.37 -1.73
C PRO A 680 32.18 46.68 -0.24
N LYS A 681 32.29 45.69 0.67
CA LYS A 681 33.15 45.82 1.88
C LYS A 681 33.45 44.51 2.67
N LYS A 682 34.75 44.33 2.95
CA LYS A 682 35.42 43.60 4.04
C LYS A 682 34.96 42.18 4.43
N ARG A 683 35.80 41.20 4.04
CA ARG A 683 35.97 39.88 4.69
C ARG A 683 36.00 39.96 6.23
N LYS A 684 35.27 39.06 6.89
CA LYS A 684 35.62 38.53 8.22
C LYS A 684 35.30 37.02 8.22
N ARG A 685 36.22 36.20 8.72
CA ARG A 685 36.09 34.73 8.72
C ARG A 685 34.89 34.30 9.58
N ALA A 686 34.08 33.38 9.07
CA ALA A 686 33.15 32.59 9.89
C ALA A 686 33.94 31.51 10.66
N ALA A 687 33.42 31.09 11.81
CA ALA A 687 34.02 30.07 12.66
C ALA A 687 33.74 28.65 12.14
N GLU A 688 34.60 27.72 12.52
CA GLU A 688 34.58 26.31 12.14
C GLU A 688 33.57 25.51 12.99
N ASP A 689 33.12 24.36 12.47
CA ASP A 689 32.04 23.55 13.02
C ASP A 689 32.38 22.91 14.39
N GLU A 690 31.43 22.96 15.34
CA GLU A 690 31.60 22.50 16.73
C GLU A 690 31.70 20.96 16.91
N ILE A 691 31.87 20.19 15.82
CA ILE A 691 31.86 18.72 15.85
C ILE A 691 33.29 18.14 16.00
N ASP A 692 34.32 18.80 15.46
CA ASP A 692 35.73 18.35 15.60
C ASP A 692 36.36 18.68 16.98
N ALA A 693 35.66 19.48 17.79
CA ALA A 693 36.08 19.82 19.16
C ALA A 693 35.81 18.70 20.19
N LEU A 694 35.03 17.67 19.85
CA LEU A 694 34.63 16.60 20.76
C LEU A 694 35.46 15.31 20.66
N PHE A 695 36.12 15.05 19.52
CA PHE A 695 36.93 13.84 19.30
C PHE A 695 38.43 13.99 19.56
N SER A 696 38.93 15.20 19.83
CA SER A 696 40.35 15.48 20.06
C SER A 696 40.81 15.39 21.54
N LYS A 697 39.91 15.07 22.48
CA LYS A 697 40.20 15.09 23.93
C LYS A 697 40.56 13.75 24.60
N ALA A 698 40.81 12.70 23.81
CA ALA A 698 41.13 11.36 24.32
C ALA A 698 42.48 10.78 23.85
N SER A 699 43.48 11.62 23.53
CA SER A 699 44.82 11.13 23.16
C SER A 699 45.97 12.16 23.26
N SER A 700 46.30 12.68 24.46
CA SER A 700 47.70 13.04 24.82
C SER A 700 47.89 13.66 26.22
N SER A 701 48.40 12.85 27.16
CA SER A 701 49.49 13.28 28.06
C SER A 701 50.26 12.03 28.53
N ARG A 702 51.58 12.15 28.73
CA ARG A 702 52.50 11.00 28.68
C ARG A 702 53.59 11.09 29.75
N LYS A 703 53.65 10.07 30.62
CA LYS A 703 54.83 9.57 31.40
C LYS A 703 55.46 10.45 32.52
N THR A 704 56.24 9.74 33.36
CA THR A 704 57.19 10.16 34.42
C THR A 704 56.56 10.60 35.75
N LEU A 705 56.91 10.12 36.97
CA LEU A 705 57.83 9.09 37.55
C LEU A 705 57.02 8.25 38.60
N GLY A 706 57.48 7.21 39.33
CA GLY A 706 58.74 6.43 39.36
C GLY A 706 59.05 5.79 40.75
N GLN A 707 59.34 4.47 40.81
CA GLN A 707 59.73 3.64 42.01
C GLN A 707 58.60 3.34 43.04
N ALA A 708 58.54 2.20 43.77
CA ALA A 708 59.38 0.98 43.86
C ALA A 708 58.60 -0.25 44.40
N LYS A 709 59.07 -1.49 44.12
CA LYS A 709 58.96 -2.77 44.91
C LYS A 709 57.57 -3.31 45.32
N ASP A 710 57.32 -4.59 45.56
CA ASP A 710 58.05 -5.88 45.44
C ASP A 710 56.95 -6.99 45.44
N LYS A 711 57.10 -8.11 44.70
CA LYS A 711 56.67 -9.51 45.06
C LYS A 711 55.18 -9.83 45.37
N ASP A 712 54.63 -11.05 45.20
CA ASP A 712 55.08 -12.38 44.74
C ASP A 712 53.87 -13.12 44.07
N GLU A 713 54.12 -14.12 43.22
CA GLU A 713 53.16 -15.20 42.85
C GLU A 713 53.17 -16.29 43.96
N PRO A 714 52.12 -17.16 44.16
CA PRO A 714 51.56 -18.03 43.10
C PRO A 714 50.08 -18.48 43.26
N ALA A 715 49.63 -19.36 42.34
CA ALA A 715 48.39 -20.19 42.41
C ALA A 715 48.64 -21.51 43.24
N PRO A 716 47.76 -22.55 43.33
CA PRO A 716 46.38 -22.74 42.79
C PRO A 716 45.32 -23.46 43.71
N ALA A 717 44.02 -23.40 43.32
CA ALA A 717 42.91 -24.36 43.60
C ALA A 717 42.53 -24.69 45.09
N PRO A 718 41.43 -25.45 45.42
CA PRO A 718 40.33 -26.01 44.61
C PRO A 718 38.89 -25.62 45.11
N ALA A 719 37.85 -26.25 44.55
CA ALA A 719 36.43 -26.06 44.92
C ALA A 719 35.98 -26.86 46.16
N PRO A 720 34.82 -26.49 46.76
CA PRO A 720 33.82 -27.51 47.13
C PRO A 720 32.34 -27.11 46.88
N GLU A 721 31.54 -28.12 46.53
CA GLU A 721 30.07 -28.20 46.72
C GLU A 721 29.76 -28.97 48.03
N PRO A 722 28.49 -29.16 48.46
CA PRO A 722 27.31 -28.29 48.44
C PRO A 722 26.59 -28.21 49.82
N GLU A 723 25.66 -27.28 50.02
CA GLU A 723 24.58 -27.45 51.02
C GLU A 723 23.18 -27.09 50.50
N ASN A 724 22.19 -27.89 50.90
CA ASN A 724 20.79 -27.77 50.52
C ASN A 724 20.01 -26.88 51.50
N ALA A 725 19.18 -25.96 50.99
CA ALA A 725 18.02 -25.46 51.71
C ALA A 725 16.82 -25.29 50.77
N LYS A 726 15.79 -26.11 50.95
CA LYS A 726 14.52 -26.01 50.22
C LYS A 726 13.56 -25.05 50.94
N ALA A 727 12.91 -24.17 50.19
CA ALA A 727 11.62 -23.59 50.56
C ALA A 727 10.71 -23.62 49.33
N SER A 728 9.72 -24.52 49.33
CA SER A 728 8.78 -24.72 48.22
C SER A 728 7.43 -24.09 48.54
N ASP A 729 6.96 -23.17 47.72
CA ASP A 729 5.69 -22.47 47.91
C ASP A 729 4.48 -23.37 47.52
N PRO A 730 3.53 -23.65 48.44
CA PRO A 730 2.47 -24.62 48.20
C PRO A 730 1.41 -24.22 47.15
N GLN A 731 1.27 -22.94 46.77
CA GLN A 731 0.22 -22.54 45.81
C GLN A 731 0.46 -23.02 44.36
N LEU A 732 1.71 -23.28 43.96
CA LEU A 732 2.01 -23.66 42.56
C LEU A 732 1.50 -25.06 42.20
N ASN A 733 1.47 -25.99 43.16
CA ASN A 733 1.08 -27.38 42.93
C ASN A 733 -0.44 -27.56 42.79
N GLU A 734 -1.25 -26.65 43.35
CA GLU A 734 -2.71 -26.74 43.27
C GLU A 734 -3.23 -26.34 41.89
N VAL A 735 -2.62 -25.30 41.29
CA VAL A 735 -2.94 -24.82 39.93
C VAL A 735 -2.55 -25.87 38.86
N LEU A 736 -1.38 -26.48 38.98
CA LEU A 736 -0.93 -27.55 38.08
C LEU A 736 -1.81 -28.83 38.17
N GLY A 737 -2.45 -29.06 39.32
CA GLY A 737 -3.39 -30.16 39.53
C GLY A 737 -4.74 -29.99 38.82
N ALA A 738 -5.21 -28.74 38.66
CA ALA A 738 -6.49 -28.44 38.00
C ALA A 738 -6.40 -28.61 36.46
N ILE A 739 -5.33 -28.09 35.85
CA ILE A 739 -5.15 -28.07 34.39
C ILE A 739 -5.04 -29.50 33.82
N LYS A 740 -4.39 -30.43 34.55
CA LYS A 740 -4.24 -31.84 34.15
C LYS A 740 -5.54 -32.67 34.19
N LYS A 741 -6.67 -32.14 34.70
CA LYS A 741 -7.96 -32.85 34.77
C LYS A 741 -8.93 -32.54 33.64
N VAL A 742 -8.76 -31.45 32.90
CA VAL A 742 -9.69 -31.04 31.83
C VAL A 742 -9.36 -31.71 30.49
N SER A 743 -8.08 -31.87 30.15
CA SER A 743 -7.61 -32.40 28.86
C SER A 743 -7.90 -33.90 28.60
N LYS A 744 -8.58 -34.59 29.51
CA LYS A 744 -8.81 -36.05 29.45
C LYS A 744 -10.25 -36.48 29.15
N LYS A 745 -11.16 -35.55 28.78
CA LYS A 745 -12.62 -35.86 28.71
C LYS A 745 -13.33 -35.73 27.36
N GLU A 746 -12.73 -35.18 26.32
CA GLU A 746 -13.38 -35.02 24.99
C GLU A 746 -12.82 -35.97 23.91
N GLY A 747 -12.54 -37.22 24.29
CA GLY A 747 -12.10 -38.27 23.37
C GLY A 747 -12.85 -39.58 23.56
N LYS A 748 -14.00 -39.73 22.86
CA LYS A 748 -14.77 -40.96 22.48
C LYS A 748 -16.26 -40.91 22.86
N ARG A 749 -17.14 -40.87 21.84
CA ARG A 749 -18.07 -42.00 21.56
C ARG A 749 -18.69 -41.96 20.16
N LYS A 750 -18.98 -43.15 19.63
CA LYS A 750 -19.42 -43.42 18.25
C LYS A 750 -20.96 -43.56 18.12
N SER A 751 -21.41 -43.43 16.88
CA SER A 751 -22.67 -43.86 16.26
C SER A 751 -23.50 -44.98 16.92
N LYS A 752 -24.84 -44.88 16.80
CA LYS A 752 -25.65 -45.83 16.01
C LYS A 752 -27.09 -45.37 15.72
N LYS A 753 -27.57 -45.82 14.55
CA LYS A 753 -28.93 -45.80 13.97
C LYS A 753 -30.13 -45.70 14.95
N SER A 754 -31.08 -44.84 14.58
CA SER A 754 -32.43 -45.27 14.13
C SER A 754 -32.82 -44.48 12.89
#